data_AF-A0A378IBV8-F1
#
_entry.id   AF-A0A378IBV8-F1
#
_cell.length_a   1.000
_cell.length_b   1.000
_cell.length_c   1.000
_cell.angle_alpha   90.00
_cell.angle_beta   90.00
_cell.angle_gamma   90.00
#
_symmetry.space_group_name_H-M   'P 1'
#
loop_
_entity.id
_entity.type
_entity.pdbx_description
1 polymer ?
#
loop_
_entity_poly.entity_id
_entity_poly.type
_entity_poly.pdbx_seq_one_letter_code
_entity_poly.pdbx_strand_id
1 'polypeptide(L)'
;MSLAKETVDFIIKNKRKIHSESEIFISRFEQTEITSDLLKEILQELTVRDYEVYQQLFLNKAILPVILNKFNEEDRYTLLTQGYEDFSLVVLQELPLIHQLCVNPALLEIALNTFSPSKRSEIAQFKTEFYAPFSSLLQTACHNKKSLKKLLDNIENDDQRFNAISNLFSDLYSSFLSSKDEDDSFILGRETFQLCLDCVSPDRRKNLLTSLDEKGFSALAYTALDSELLTIALSLFSEEEQTQLPAQIPCLLEAAVLAHQAEPLTIILELIDSQQRLAALENKDNENKSCLDKLVGDTKILIKDLLRGRQDLHENLKEKLGIIFDKVPPEQRHNLFITRIGNPNPSQVFNYLVDFGWYFCIQILQKIPAVSHRTLIEDLHRTVKVVPIATQEFIDILKLYPENNRFSLIMAEGVFCIDHVCDLTSSRQAGDLLLQLIAIIPAADRLSLMIHHVIYIEDHNVVNVTWLSYVCFRNPAIMGQVFAQLDAKDMHTLIEKNRSVFIELKKRSPARYEEALSFLNATDKLHIEQEVAQAEESETSAQSAPDTAVPQTLAAENPNDENIQPSLINTQSPDLRNLESLLSVLINNIEQGLNGRKTKGEGSVKVKELSDIKNKLSDKIETTEQTLAGIEKICAKNRNWWHFFGQPHSVKELEKLQETHGFKAAPR
;
A
#
# COMPACT_ATOMS: atom_id res chain seq x y z
N MET A 1 -19.96 43.90 36.89
CA MET A 1 -18.88 42.88 36.86
C MET A 1 -18.63 42.19 38.23
N SER A 2 -19.65 41.76 39.00
CA SER A 2 -19.42 40.84 40.16
C SER A 2 -20.30 39.60 40.12
N LEU A 3 -21.55 39.66 39.63
CA LEU A 3 -22.39 38.45 39.53
C LEU A 3 -21.95 37.45 38.45
N ALA A 4 -21.57 37.92 37.24
CA ALA A 4 -21.05 37.07 36.17
C ALA A 4 -19.79 36.32 36.64
N LYS A 5 -18.83 37.08 37.19
CA LYS A 5 -17.57 36.57 37.70
C LYS A 5 -17.76 35.62 38.88
N GLU A 6 -18.64 35.94 39.84
CA GLU A 6 -18.98 35.05 40.95
C GLU A 6 -19.62 33.74 40.47
N THR A 7 -20.48 33.81 39.45
CA THR A 7 -21.10 32.63 38.83
C THR A 7 -20.06 31.78 38.12
N VAL A 8 -19.18 32.39 37.34
CA VAL A 8 -18.06 31.70 36.67
C VAL A 8 -17.12 31.07 37.69
N ASP A 9 -16.71 31.81 38.73
CA ASP A 9 -15.85 31.30 39.79
C ASP A 9 -16.49 30.13 40.53
N PHE A 10 -17.81 30.18 40.77
CA PHE A 10 -18.57 29.07 41.33
C PHE A 10 -18.53 27.84 40.40
N ILE A 11 -18.79 28.02 39.10
CA ILE A 11 -18.81 26.92 38.13
C ILE A 11 -17.41 26.29 38.04
N ILE A 12 -16.37 27.10 37.85
CA ILE A 12 -14.97 26.63 37.76
C ILE A 12 -14.55 25.90 39.05
N LYS A 13 -14.87 26.47 40.22
CA LYS A 13 -14.56 25.84 41.52
C LYS A 13 -15.22 24.47 41.67
N ASN A 14 -16.38 24.26 41.05
CA ASN A 14 -17.15 23.03 41.13
C ASN A 14 -17.09 22.17 39.86
N LYS A 15 -16.14 22.41 38.94
CA LYS A 15 -16.11 21.73 37.65
C LYS A 15 -16.16 20.21 37.69
N ARG A 16 -15.43 19.60 38.63
CA ARG A 16 -15.40 18.14 38.84
C ARG A 16 -16.75 17.55 39.26
N LYS A 17 -17.69 18.39 39.71
CA LYS A 17 -19.00 18.01 40.21
C LYS A 17 -20.13 18.32 39.22
N ILE A 18 -19.86 18.97 38.08
CA ILE A 18 -20.90 19.36 37.12
C ILE A 18 -21.76 18.17 36.67
N HIS A 19 -21.14 17.01 36.48
CA HIS A 19 -21.87 15.79 36.11
C HIS A 19 -22.64 15.15 37.28
N SER A 20 -22.07 15.11 38.48
CA SER A 20 -22.68 14.44 39.64
C SER A 20 -23.69 15.30 40.39
N GLU A 21 -23.60 16.62 40.26
CA GLU A 21 -24.41 17.61 40.99
C GLU A 21 -25.18 18.51 40.02
N SER A 22 -25.56 18.01 38.83
CA SER A 22 -26.24 18.81 37.80
C SER A 22 -27.49 19.52 38.31
N GLU A 23 -28.22 18.92 39.26
CA GLU A 23 -29.40 19.53 39.91
C GLU A 23 -29.07 20.82 40.67
N ILE A 24 -27.91 20.89 41.33
CA ILE A 24 -27.45 22.09 42.05
C ILE A 24 -27.16 23.21 41.05
N PHE A 25 -26.52 22.88 39.93
CA PHE A 25 -26.26 23.84 38.86
C PHE A 25 -27.57 24.33 38.24
N ILE A 26 -28.48 23.42 37.89
CA ILE A 26 -29.80 23.74 37.33
C ILE A 26 -30.57 24.66 38.27
N SER A 27 -30.72 24.25 39.55
CA SER A 27 -31.43 25.05 40.56
C SER A 27 -30.85 26.45 40.68
N ARG A 28 -29.53 26.61 40.56
CA ARG A 28 -28.88 27.92 40.63
C ARG A 28 -29.08 28.74 39.35
N PHE A 29 -29.02 28.14 38.17
CA PHE A 29 -29.34 28.79 36.89
C PHE A 29 -30.82 29.22 36.80
N GLU A 30 -31.72 28.46 37.40
CA GLU A 30 -33.15 28.77 37.46
C GLU A 30 -33.45 29.88 38.47
N GLN A 31 -32.85 29.84 39.67
CA GLN A 31 -33.06 30.83 40.73
C GLN A 31 -32.37 32.16 40.46
N THR A 32 -31.28 32.17 39.70
CA THR A 32 -30.59 33.41 39.34
C THR A 32 -31.33 34.05 38.16
N GLU A 33 -31.72 35.32 38.29
CA GLU A 33 -32.22 36.15 37.18
C GLU A 33 -31.05 36.45 36.22
N ILE A 34 -30.64 35.43 35.47
CA ILE A 34 -29.61 35.55 34.44
C ILE A 34 -30.32 36.07 33.18
N THR A 35 -30.08 37.35 32.85
CA THR A 35 -30.48 37.92 31.56
C THR A 35 -29.68 37.28 30.44
N SER A 36 -30.19 37.35 29.19
CA SER A 36 -29.46 36.89 27.99
C SER A 36 -28.03 37.45 28.01
N ASP A 37 -27.87 38.77 28.14
CA ASP A 37 -26.56 39.45 28.16
C ASP A 37 -25.62 38.98 29.28
N LEU A 38 -26.14 38.75 30.49
CA LEU A 38 -25.33 38.23 31.59
C LEU A 38 -24.86 36.80 31.31
N LEU A 39 -25.72 35.97 30.69
CA LEU A 39 -25.34 34.63 30.26
C LEU A 39 -24.28 34.69 29.16
N LYS A 40 -24.37 35.64 28.22
CA LYS A 40 -23.32 35.88 27.21
C LYS A 40 -21.98 36.17 27.89
N GLU A 41 -21.96 37.07 28.89
CA GLU A 41 -20.76 37.41 29.66
C GLU A 41 -20.20 36.19 30.42
N ILE A 42 -21.07 35.40 31.07
CA ILE A 42 -20.68 34.16 31.78
C ILE A 42 -20.04 33.15 30.82
N LEU A 43 -20.69 32.89 29.68
CA LEU A 43 -20.20 31.96 28.67
C LEU A 43 -18.88 32.46 28.07
N GLN A 44 -18.76 33.77 27.86
CA GLN A 44 -17.54 34.40 27.36
C GLN A 44 -16.36 34.21 28.30
N GLU A 45 -16.58 34.49 29.57
CA GLU A 45 -15.57 34.32 30.60
C GLU A 45 -15.19 32.83 30.78
N LEU A 46 -16.15 31.90 30.67
CA LEU A 46 -15.88 30.45 30.75
C LEU A 46 -15.02 29.96 29.58
N THR A 47 -15.30 30.38 28.35
CA THR A 47 -14.50 30.00 27.17
C THR A 47 -13.04 30.41 27.34
N VAL A 48 -12.79 31.61 27.90
CA VAL A 48 -11.44 32.14 28.12
C VAL A 48 -10.74 31.44 29.30
N ARG A 49 -11.46 31.18 30.40
CA ARG A 49 -10.84 30.73 31.65
C ARG A 49 -10.76 29.22 31.81
N ASP A 50 -11.77 28.48 31.35
CA ASP A 50 -11.83 27.02 31.52
C ASP A 50 -12.74 26.39 30.46
N TYR A 51 -12.19 26.16 29.27
CA TYR A 51 -12.97 25.60 28.16
C TYR A 51 -13.56 24.22 28.46
N GLU A 52 -12.87 23.41 29.28
CA GLU A 52 -13.38 22.09 29.68
C GLU A 52 -14.73 22.24 30.40
N VAL A 53 -14.86 23.26 31.26
CA VAL A 53 -16.12 23.60 31.93
C VAL A 53 -17.19 24.04 30.96
N TYR A 54 -16.83 24.90 30.00
CA TYR A 54 -17.74 25.32 28.94
C TYR A 54 -18.30 24.09 28.19
N GLN A 55 -17.44 23.17 27.77
CA GLN A 55 -17.86 21.91 27.13
C GLN A 55 -18.75 21.09 28.06
N GLN A 56 -18.39 20.93 29.33
CA GLN A 56 -19.17 20.14 30.29
C GLN A 56 -20.59 20.70 30.49
N LEU A 57 -20.78 22.02 30.43
CA LEU A 57 -22.11 22.62 30.53
C LEU A 57 -22.98 22.30 29.31
N PHE A 58 -22.45 22.48 28.10
CA PHE A 58 -23.21 22.25 26.86
C PHE A 58 -23.34 20.77 26.48
N LEU A 59 -22.37 19.94 26.89
CA LEU A 59 -22.40 18.50 26.67
C LEU A 59 -23.19 17.75 27.77
N ASN A 60 -23.78 18.48 28.72
CA ASN A 60 -24.65 17.91 29.74
C ASN A 60 -26.12 18.01 29.33
N LYS A 61 -26.77 16.85 29.17
CA LYS A 61 -28.17 16.70 28.75
C LYS A 61 -29.17 17.44 29.64
N ALA A 62 -28.89 17.58 30.93
CA ALA A 62 -29.78 18.22 31.89
C ALA A 62 -29.59 19.74 31.92
N ILE A 63 -28.37 20.24 31.67
CA ILE A 63 -28.03 21.66 31.75
C ILE A 63 -28.33 22.38 30.43
N LEU A 64 -28.08 21.73 29.29
CA LEU A 64 -28.25 22.33 27.95
C LEU A 64 -29.64 22.98 27.74
N PRO A 65 -30.78 22.34 28.03
CA PRO A 65 -32.10 22.97 27.85
C PRO A 65 -32.27 24.23 28.71
N VAL A 66 -31.75 24.22 29.95
CA VAL A 66 -31.84 25.34 30.89
C VAL A 66 -31.08 26.55 30.36
N ILE A 67 -29.88 26.34 29.83
CA ILE A 67 -29.07 27.40 29.21
C ILE A 67 -29.79 27.95 27.98
N LEU A 68 -30.21 27.09 27.04
CA LEU A 68 -30.84 27.52 25.80
C LEU A 68 -32.14 28.30 26.05
N ASN A 69 -32.95 27.89 27.03
CA ASN A 69 -34.22 28.56 27.33
C ASN A 69 -34.08 29.97 27.93
N LYS A 70 -32.87 30.41 28.31
CA LYS A 70 -32.61 31.79 28.76
C LYS A 70 -32.42 32.78 27.61
N PHE A 71 -32.15 32.28 26.41
CA PHE A 71 -31.99 33.07 25.19
C PHE A 71 -33.30 33.14 24.41
N ASN A 72 -33.55 34.21 23.65
CA ASN A 72 -34.60 34.21 22.63
C ASN A 72 -34.17 33.33 21.43
N GLU A 73 -35.06 33.08 20.48
CA GLU A 73 -34.76 32.17 19.35
C GLU A 73 -33.56 32.63 18.51
N GLU A 74 -33.42 33.94 18.26
CA GLU A 74 -32.32 34.49 17.47
C GLU A 74 -30.99 34.39 18.23
N ASP A 75 -30.98 34.75 19.51
CA ASP A 75 -29.80 34.61 20.37
C ASP A 75 -29.37 33.13 20.50
N ARG A 76 -30.33 32.19 20.57
CA ARG A 76 -30.02 30.75 20.57
C ARG A 76 -29.38 30.33 19.25
N TYR A 77 -29.88 30.84 18.13
CA TYR A 77 -29.33 30.55 16.81
C TYR A 77 -27.89 31.02 16.72
N THR A 78 -27.63 32.30 17.00
CA THR A 78 -26.28 32.90 17.05
C THR A 78 -25.33 32.11 17.96
N LEU A 79 -25.77 31.78 19.19
CA LEU A 79 -24.96 30.99 20.14
C LEU A 79 -24.53 29.65 19.55
N LEU A 80 -25.42 28.97 18.83
CA LEU A 80 -25.16 27.64 18.29
C LEU A 80 -24.33 27.66 16.99
N THR A 81 -24.55 28.63 16.11
CA THR A 81 -24.00 28.66 14.75
C THR A 81 -22.74 29.50 14.60
N GLN A 82 -22.60 30.59 15.34
CA GLN A 82 -21.43 31.48 15.23
C GLN A 82 -20.46 31.27 16.39
N GLY A 83 -20.97 30.84 17.56
CA GLY A 83 -20.26 31.15 18.80
C GLY A 83 -20.16 32.68 18.99
N TYR A 84 -19.55 33.17 20.07
CA TYR A 84 -19.28 34.61 20.13
C TYR A 84 -17.98 34.89 19.37
N GLU A 85 -18.08 35.55 18.22
CA GLU A 85 -16.98 35.79 17.26
C GLU A 85 -15.72 36.47 17.89
N ASP A 86 -15.85 37.06 19.08
CA ASP A 86 -14.73 37.65 19.83
C ASP A 86 -13.77 36.62 20.47
N PHE A 87 -13.99 35.30 20.34
CA PHE A 87 -13.13 34.25 20.93
C PHE A 87 -11.82 33.95 20.18
N SER A 88 -11.21 34.95 19.55
CA SER A 88 -9.97 34.85 18.77
C SER A 88 -8.73 34.32 19.51
N LEU A 89 -8.81 34.00 20.81
CA LEU A 89 -7.64 33.68 21.65
C LEU A 89 -7.48 32.20 22.01
N VAL A 90 -8.40 31.30 21.66
CA VAL A 90 -8.22 29.85 21.92
C VAL A 90 -8.09 29.09 20.61
N VAL A 91 -6.84 28.91 20.20
CA VAL A 91 -6.31 28.22 19.00
C VAL A 91 -6.71 26.73 18.88
N LEU A 92 -7.76 26.27 19.57
CA LEU A 92 -8.14 24.84 19.63
C LEU A 92 -9.62 24.56 19.38
N GLN A 93 -10.43 25.54 18.96
CA GLN A 93 -11.86 25.31 18.69
C GLN A 93 -12.29 25.94 17.38
N GLU A 94 -12.15 25.16 16.31
CA GLU A 94 -12.41 25.60 14.94
C GLU A 94 -13.88 25.42 14.51
N LEU A 95 -14.75 24.84 15.37
CA LEU A 95 -16.11 24.46 15.00
C LEU A 95 -17.20 25.05 15.91
N PRO A 96 -18.29 25.60 15.32
CA PRO A 96 -19.46 26.07 16.05
C PRO A 96 -20.04 25.05 17.02
N LEU A 97 -20.68 25.51 18.09
CA LEU A 97 -21.23 24.64 19.13
C LEU A 97 -22.18 23.58 18.55
N ILE A 98 -23.01 23.94 17.56
CA ILE A 98 -23.94 22.98 16.93
C ILE A 98 -23.21 21.79 16.28
N HIS A 99 -22.01 22.00 15.72
CA HIS A 99 -21.19 20.92 15.15
C HIS A 99 -20.69 19.97 16.25
N GLN A 100 -20.33 20.53 17.42
CA GLN A 100 -19.93 19.72 18.58
C GLN A 100 -21.10 18.88 19.10
N LEU A 101 -22.32 19.41 19.08
CA LEU A 101 -23.52 18.68 19.49
C LEU A 101 -23.87 17.53 18.54
N CYS A 102 -23.48 17.56 17.25
CA CYS A 102 -23.70 16.48 16.31
C CYS A 102 -23.03 15.15 16.70
N VAL A 103 -22.03 15.18 17.57
CA VAL A 103 -21.39 13.98 18.11
C VAL A 103 -22.34 13.23 19.05
N ASN A 104 -23.31 13.92 19.68
CA ASN A 104 -24.30 13.34 20.57
C ASN A 104 -25.74 13.60 20.08
N PRO A 105 -26.42 12.60 19.49
CA PRO A 105 -27.75 12.78 18.89
C PRO A 105 -28.82 13.23 19.89
N ALA A 106 -28.67 12.92 21.18
CA ALA A 106 -29.63 13.35 22.19
C ALA A 106 -29.48 14.84 22.54
N LEU A 107 -28.26 15.36 22.55
CA LEU A 107 -28.01 16.79 22.77
C LEU A 107 -28.42 17.61 21.55
N LEU A 108 -28.11 17.11 20.35
CA LEU A 108 -28.55 17.71 19.10
C LEU A 108 -30.07 17.85 19.06
N GLU A 109 -30.80 16.77 19.40
CA GLU A 109 -32.27 16.80 19.47
C GLU A 109 -32.79 17.83 20.47
N ILE A 110 -32.19 17.91 21.66
CA ILE A 110 -32.54 18.93 22.65
C ILE A 110 -32.37 20.33 22.07
N ALA A 111 -31.22 20.59 21.45
CA ALA A 111 -30.93 21.90 20.87
C ALA A 111 -31.93 22.25 19.75
N LEU A 112 -32.13 21.36 18.78
CA LEU A 112 -33.08 21.56 17.68
C LEU A 112 -34.51 21.79 18.18
N ASN A 113 -34.92 21.07 19.24
CA ASN A 113 -36.27 21.21 19.80
C ASN A 113 -36.55 22.58 20.44
N THR A 114 -35.52 23.40 20.68
CA THR A 114 -35.70 24.79 21.15
C THR A 114 -36.04 25.78 20.04
N PHE A 115 -36.07 25.34 18.77
CA PHE A 115 -36.38 26.18 17.61
C PHE A 115 -37.72 25.82 16.98
N SER A 116 -38.30 26.77 16.25
CA SER A 116 -39.41 26.58 15.34
C SER A 116 -39.01 25.66 14.16
N PRO A 117 -39.95 24.94 13.52
CA PRO A 117 -39.63 24.02 12.43
C PRO A 117 -38.85 24.67 11.27
N SER A 118 -39.22 25.90 10.89
CA SER A 118 -38.49 26.65 9.85
C SER A 118 -37.03 26.87 10.24
N LYS A 119 -36.77 27.27 11.48
CA LYS A 119 -35.42 27.53 11.97
C LYS A 119 -34.63 26.23 12.20
N ARG A 120 -35.29 25.11 12.54
CA ARG A 120 -34.65 23.78 12.56
C ARG A 120 -34.14 23.34 11.19
N SER A 121 -34.95 23.55 10.15
CA SER A 121 -34.54 23.25 8.76
C SER A 121 -33.36 24.12 8.34
N GLU A 122 -33.35 25.41 8.71
CA GLU A 122 -32.23 26.33 8.50
C GLU A 122 -30.96 25.84 9.22
N ILE A 123 -31.05 25.49 10.50
CA ILE A 123 -29.93 24.94 11.28
C ILE A 123 -29.42 23.63 10.68
N ALA A 124 -30.31 22.75 10.22
CA ALA A 124 -29.93 21.46 9.64
C ALA A 124 -29.08 21.63 8.36
N GLN A 125 -29.26 22.75 7.65
CA GLN A 125 -28.53 23.10 6.44
C GLN A 125 -27.39 24.10 6.70
N PHE A 126 -27.09 24.38 7.97
CA PHE A 126 -26.08 25.36 8.35
C PHE A 126 -24.70 24.97 7.81
N LYS A 127 -24.02 25.97 7.22
CA LYS A 127 -22.64 25.88 6.75
C LYS A 127 -21.76 26.93 7.45
N THR A 128 -20.55 26.55 7.80
CA THR A 128 -19.49 27.42 8.33
C THR A 128 -18.41 27.65 7.28
N GLU A 129 -17.93 28.88 7.16
CA GLU A 129 -16.86 29.26 6.24
C GLU A 129 -15.46 28.91 6.78
N PHE A 130 -15.35 28.69 8.10
CA PHE A 130 -14.07 28.64 8.79
C PHE A 130 -13.32 27.31 8.65
N TYR A 131 -13.98 26.23 8.18
CA TYR A 131 -13.36 24.90 8.16
C TYR A 131 -13.74 24.06 6.94
N ALA A 132 -12.81 23.94 5.99
CA ALA A 132 -13.04 23.27 4.72
C ALA A 132 -13.50 21.79 4.80
N PRO A 133 -12.99 20.92 5.71
CA PRO A 133 -13.44 19.53 5.77
C PRO A 133 -14.71 19.30 6.60
N PHE A 134 -15.22 20.32 7.30
CA PHE A 134 -16.48 20.25 8.07
C PHE A 134 -17.31 21.50 7.86
N SER A 135 -17.35 21.95 6.60
CA SER A 135 -18.00 23.21 6.26
C SER A 135 -19.51 23.13 6.40
N SER A 136 -20.10 21.93 6.44
CA SER A 136 -21.53 21.75 6.70
C SER A 136 -21.82 20.92 7.95
N LEU A 137 -22.94 21.25 8.61
CA LEU A 137 -23.41 20.50 9.76
C LEU A 137 -23.76 19.04 9.39
N LEU A 138 -24.30 18.83 8.19
CA LEU A 138 -24.59 17.49 7.66
C LEU A 138 -23.32 16.66 7.51
N GLN A 139 -22.24 17.25 6.97
CA GLN A 139 -20.94 16.58 6.84
C GLN A 139 -20.40 16.13 8.19
N THR A 140 -20.48 16.99 9.21
CA THR A 140 -20.09 16.63 10.58
C THR A 140 -20.96 15.50 11.15
N ALA A 141 -22.26 15.54 10.89
CA ALA A 141 -23.19 14.53 11.37
C ALA A 141 -23.00 13.16 10.70
N CYS A 142 -22.30 13.06 9.57
CA CYS A 142 -21.99 11.78 8.94
C CYS A 142 -21.14 10.85 9.82
N HIS A 143 -20.40 11.38 10.80
CA HIS A 143 -19.71 10.59 11.82
C HIS A 143 -20.65 9.91 12.82
N ASN A 144 -21.91 10.36 12.89
CA ASN A 144 -22.93 9.79 13.75
C ASN A 144 -24.28 9.68 13.02
N LYS A 145 -24.54 8.49 12.46
CA LYS A 145 -25.77 8.15 11.72
C LYS A 145 -27.06 8.63 12.39
N LYS A 146 -27.17 8.57 13.72
CA LYS A 146 -28.37 9.02 14.46
C LYS A 146 -28.52 10.54 14.41
N SER A 147 -27.42 11.27 14.50
CA SER A 147 -27.41 12.72 14.39
C SER A 147 -27.74 13.16 12.96
N LEU A 148 -27.14 12.52 11.96
CA LEU A 148 -27.46 12.81 10.55
C LEU A 148 -28.95 12.60 10.28
N LYS A 149 -29.50 11.47 10.71
CA LYS A 149 -30.93 11.19 10.58
C LYS A 149 -31.78 12.29 11.20
N LYS A 150 -31.45 12.72 12.42
CA LYS A 150 -32.17 13.82 13.10
C LYS A 150 -32.12 15.12 12.30
N LEU A 151 -30.98 15.49 11.72
CA LEU A 151 -30.89 16.70 10.89
C LEU A 151 -31.78 16.57 9.65
N LEU A 152 -31.71 15.45 8.94
CA LEU A 152 -32.50 15.21 7.73
C LEU A 152 -34.01 15.14 8.03
N ASP A 153 -34.41 14.56 9.16
CA ASP A 153 -35.81 14.51 9.63
C ASP A 153 -36.36 15.91 9.97
N ASN A 154 -35.50 16.88 10.30
CA ASN A 154 -35.90 18.27 10.55
C ASN A 154 -35.98 19.13 9.28
N ILE A 155 -35.64 18.59 8.11
CA ILE A 155 -35.85 19.22 6.81
C ILE A 155 -37.19 18.71 6.27
N GLU A 156 -38.27 19.43 6.56
CA GLU A 156 -39.65 18.99 6.28
C GLU A 156 -39.94 18.87 4.78
N ASN A 157 -39.43 19.80 3.98
CA ASN A 157 -39.69 19.85 2.55
C ASN A 157 -38.78 18.86 1.80
N ASP A 158 -39.37 17.96 1.01
CA ASP A 158 -38.63 16.93 0.28
C ASP A 158 -37.64 17.50 -0.76
N ASP A 159 -37.94 18.65 -1.39
CA ASP A 159 -37.00 19.32 -2.29
C ASP A 159 -35.80 19.89 -1.54
N GLN A 160 -36.04 20.52 -0.37
CA GLN A 160 -34.96 20.99 0.50
C GLN A 160 -34.10 19.81 0.98
N ARG A 161 -34.73 18.69 1.37
CA ARG A 161 -34.00 17.50 1.82
C ARG A 161 -33.17 16.89 0.70
N PHE A 162 -33.73 16.78 -0.51
CA PHE A 162 -33.02 16.35 -1.70
C PHE A 162 -31.80 17.25 -1.98
N ASN A 163 -32.00 18.56 -2.01
CA ASN A 163 -30.92 19.53 -2.26
C ASN A 163 -29.85 19.48 -1.17
N ALA A 164 -30.25 19.35 0.09
CA ALA A 164 -29.32 19.24 1.22
C ALA A 164 -28.44 17.98 1.11
N ILE A 165 -29.02 16.84 0.72
CA ILE A 165 -28.27 15.59 0.52
C ILE A 165 -27.38 15.68 -0.73
N SER A 166 -27.87 16.28 -1.81
CA SER A 166 -27.06 16.53 -3.02
C SER A 166 -25.84 17.40 -2.70
N ASN A 167 -26.05 18.48 -1.95
CA ASN A 167 -24.98 19.37 -1.50
C ASN A 167 -24.00 18.65 -0.56
N LEU A 168 -24.48 17.78 0.32
CA LEU A 168 -23.63 16.95 1.18
C LEU A 168 -22.67 16.09 0.34
N PHE A 169 -23.14 15.41 -0.70
CA PHE A 169 -22.27 14.61 -1.57
C PHE A 169 -21.24 15.46 -2.33
N SER A 170 -21.65 16.62 -2.84
CA SER A 170 -20.74 17.57 -3.50
C SER A 170 -19.65 18.10 -2.55
N ASP A 171 -20.05 18.47 -1.32
CA ASP A 171 -19.14 18.94 -0.28
C ASP A 171 -18.13 17.83 0.10
N LEU A 172 -18.60 16.60 0.30
CA LEU A 172 -17.75 15.45 0.62
C LEU A 172 -16.75 15.13 -0.48
N TYR A 173 -17.18 15.14 -1.74
CA TYR A 173 -16.30 14.93 -2.88
C TYR A 173 -15.26 16.05 -3.01
N SER A 174 -15.68 17.31 -2.81
CA SER A 174 -14.78 18.46 -2.81
C SER A 174 -13.75 18.37 -1.67
N SER A 175 -14.17 17.90 -0.48
CA SER A 175 -13.26 17.66 0.65
C SER A 175 -12.26 16.56 0.30
N PHE A 176 -12.70 15.45 -0.31
CA PHE A 176 -11.81 14.38 -0.78
C PHE A 176 -10.75 14.88 -1.77
N LEU A 177 -11.15 15.67 -2.77
CA LEU A 177 -10.21 16.23 -3.75
C LEU A 177 -9.21 17.22 -3.15
N SER A 178 -9.61 17.93 -2.10
CA SER A 178 -8.75 18.94 -1.45
C SER A 178 -7.83 18.36 -0.38
N SER A 179 -8.18 17.22 0.23
CA SER A 179 -7.30 16.49 1.14
C SER A 179 -6.17 15.83 0.36
N LYS A 180 -5.00 16.48 0.36
CA LYS A 180 -3.75 15.88 -0.17
C LYS A 180 -3.21 14.74 0.69
N ASP A 181 -3.73 14.60 1.91
CA ASP A 181 -3.33 13.60 2.88
C ASP A 181 -4.33 12.42 2.83
N GLU A 182 -3.90 11.33 2.20
CA GLU A 182 -4.70 10.13 1.89
C GLU A 182 -5.42 9.53 3.12
N ASP A 183 -4.80 9.66 4.30
CA ASP A 183 -5.28 9.07 5.56
C ASP A 183 -6.46 9.81 6.21
N ASP A 184 -6.74 11.07 5.83
CA ASP A 184 -7.83 11.87 6.44
C ASP A 184 -9.06 11.99 5.52
N SER A 185 -9.07 11.27 4.40
CA SER A 185 -10.17 11.31 3.44
C SER A 185 -11.43 10.65 4.03
N PHE A 186 -12.42 11.48 4.36
CA PHE A 186 -13.69 11.01 4.92
C PHE A 186 -14.58 10.41 3.83
N ILE A 187 -14.59 9.08 3.75
CA ILE A 187 -15.54 8.33 2.93
C ILE A 187 -16.76 7.98 3.78
N LEU A 188 -17.96 8.22 3.24
CA LEU A 188 -19.21 7.81 3.88
C LEU A 188 -19.23 6.29 4.06
N GLY A 189 -19.44 5.82 5.29
CA GLY A 189 -19.73 4.41 5.50
C GLY A 189 -21.03 3.99 4.80
N ARG A 190 -21.10 2.72 4.38
CA ARG A 190 -22.27 2.09 3.74
C ARG A 190 -23.60 2.45 4.40
N GLU A 191 -23.67 2.37 5.72
CA GLU A 191 -24.90 2.65 6.46
C GLU A 191 -25.36 4.11 6.40
N THR A 192 -24.40 5.04 6.37
CA THR A 192 -24.67 6.48 6.28
C THR A 192 -25.10 6.84 4.86
N PHE A 193 -24.46 6.25 3.85
CA PHE A 193 -24.88 6.39 2.45
C PHE A 193 -26.32 5.87 2.24
N GLN A 194 -26.63 4.67 2.74
CA GLN A 194 -27.98 4.10 2.65
C GLN A 194 -29.01 4.98 3.37
N LEU A 195 -28.67 5.54 4.53
CA LEU A 195 -29.55 6.48 5.24
C LEU A 195 -29.86 7.71 4.36
N CYS A 196 -28.87 8.29 3.69
CA CYS A 196 -29.09 9.41 2.78
C CYS A 196 -30.05 9.03 1.63
N LEU A 197 -29.88 7.86 1.03
CA LEU A 197 -30.78 7.35 -0.01
C LEU A 197 -32.20 7.10 0.53
N ASP A 198 -32.32 6.59 1.75
CA ASP A 198 -33.60 6.30 2.39
C ASP A 198 -34.39 7.55 2.74
N CYS A 199 -33.69 8.66 3.02
CA CYS A 199 -34.30 9.97 3.24
C CYS A 199 -34.82 10.64 1.94
N VAL A 200 -34.48 10.11 0.76
CA VAL A 200 -34.96 10.59 -0.53
C VAL A 200 -36.03 9.65 -1.08
N SER A 201 -37.12 10.24 -1.61
CA SER A 201 -38.21 9.48 -2.23
C SER A 201 -37.65 8.54 -3.31
N PRO A 202 -38.14 7.28 -3.43
CA PRO A 202 -37.60 6.29 -4.37
C PRO A 202 -37.41 6.81 -5.80
N ASP A 203 -38.39 7.55 -6.32
CA ASP A 203 -38.38 8.08 -7.69
C ASP A 203 -37.29 9.14 -7.95
N ARG A 204 -36.72 9.71 -6.88
CA ARG A 204 -35.67 10.74 -6.96
C ARG A 204 -34.28 10.22 -6.67
N ARG A 205 -34.12 8.98 -6.19
CA ARG A 205 -32.81 8.44 -5.82
C ARG A 205 -31.86 8.36 -7.02
N LYS A 206 -32.38 7.95 -8.18
CA LYS A 206 -31.62 7.99 -9.44
C LYS A 206 -31.18 9.40 -9.78
N ASN A 207 -32.11 10.36 -9.73
CA ASN A 207 -31.81 11.76 -10.02
C ASN A 207 -30.77 12.35 -9.06
N LEU A 208 -30.79 11.98 -7.78
CA LEU A 208 -29.75 12.37 -6.82
C LEU A 208 -28.37 11.86 -7.24
N LEU A 209 -28.31 10.60 -7.70
CA LEU A 209 -27.06 9.97 -8.11
C LEU A 209 -26.53 10.52 -9.42
N THR A 210 -27.40 10.94 -10.34
CA THR A 210 -26.98 11.39 -11.68
C THR A 210 -26.91 12.91 -11.84
N SER A 211 -27.53 13.70 -10.95
CA SER A 211 -27.48 15.16 -11.02
C SER A 211 -26.04 15.65 -10.83
N LEU A 212 -25.60 16.51 -11.75
CA LEU A 212 -24.30 17.16 -11.69
C LEU A 212 -24.39 18.43 -10.85
N ASP A 213 -23.41 18.65 -9.97
CA ASP A 213 -23.22 19.90 -9.25
C ASP A 213 -22.61 20.99 -10.15
N GLU A 214 -22.37 22.17 -9.59
CA GLU A 214 -21.76 23.31 -10.31
C GLU A 214 -20.34 23.02 -10.84
N LYS A 215 -19.67 22.00 -10.28
CA LYS A 215 -18.33 21.56 -10.68
C LYS A 215 -18.38 20.38 -11.67
N GLY A 216 -19.57 19.89 -12.00
CA GLY A 216 -19.75 18.75 -12.90
C GLY A 216 -19.59 17.38 -12.23
N PHE A 217 -19.65 17.30 -10.90
CA PHE A 217 -19.60 16.04 -10.16
C PHE A 217 -21.00 15.56 -9.77
N SER A 218 -21.19 14.25 -9.80
CA SER A 218 -22.43 13.62 -9.34
C SER A 218 -22.23 12.84 -8.05
N ALA A 219 -23.30 12.58 -7.30
CA ALA A 219 -23.21 11.71 -6.14
C ALA A 219 -22.81 10.28 -6.53
N LEU A 220 -23.13 9.81 -7.74
CA LEU A 220 -22.63 8.53 -8.26
C LEU A 220 -21.09 8.56 -8.43
N ALA A 221 -20.52 9.65 -8.93
CA ALA A 221 -19.07 9.80 -9.02
C ALA A 221 -18.41 9.72 -7.62
N TYR A 222 -19.02 10.33 -6.59
CA TYR A 222 -18.54 10.17 -5.22
C TYR A 222 -18.53 8.70 -4.77
N THR A 223 -19.54 7.91 -5.12
CA THR A 223 -19.56 6.48 -4.76
C THR A 223 -18.44 5.67 -5.40
N ALA A 224 -17.87 6.12 -6.52
CA ALA A 224 -16.74 5.44 -7.16
C ALA A 224 -15.42 5.54 -6.37
N LEU A 225 -15.42 6.25 -5.24
CA LEU A 225 -14.31 6.22 -4.28
C LEU A 225 -14.27 4.92 -3.45
N ASP A 226 -15.35 4.13 -3.43
CA ASP A 226 -15.48 2.91 -2.66
C ASP A 226 -16.34 1.86 -3.41
N SER A 227 -15.85 0.63 -3.56
CA SER A 227 -16.52 -0.39 -4.40
C SER A 227 -17.87 -0.82 -3.84
N GLU A 228 -18.03 -0.83 -2.51
CA GLU A 228 -19.28 -1.21 -1.84
C GLU A 228 -20.35 -0.14 -2.06
N LEU A 229 -19.99 1.15 -1.90
CA LEU A 229 -20.91 2.26 -2.18
C LEU A 229 -21.34 2.29 -3.65
N LEU A 230 -20.39 2.12 -4.57
CA LEU A 230 -20.66 2.09 -6.01
C LEU A 230 -21.64 0.97 -6.35
N THR A 231 -21.44 -0.22 -5.79
CA THR A 231 -22.34 -1.37 -6.02
C THR A 231 -23.76 -1.08 -5.53
N ILE A 232 -23.90 -0.47 -4.35
CA ILE A 232 -25.21 -0.07 -3.82
C ILE A 232 -25.87 0.96 -4.75
N ALA A 233 -25.13 1.96 -5.21
CA ALA A 233 -25.64 2.98 -6.11
C ALA A 233 -26.10 2.38 -7.46
N LEU A 234 -25.28 1.51 -8.06
CA LEU A 234 -25.58 0.83 -9.32
C LEU A 234 -26.80 -0.10 -9.21
N SER A 235 -27.03 -0.71 -8.04
CA SER A 235 -28.21 -1.57 -7.81
C SER A 235 -29.56 -0.84 -7.93
N LEU A 236 -29.56 0.50 -7.91
CA LEU A 236 -30.76 1.30 -8.14
C LEU A 236 -31.11 1.45 -9.62
N PHE A 237 -30.21 1.08 -10.54
CA PHE A 237 -30.37 1.18 -11.98
C PHE A 237 -30.59 -0.21 -12.60
N SER A 238 -31.39 -0.27 -13.67
CA SER A 238 -31.49 -1.49 -14.48
C SER A 238 -30.16 -1.76 -15.20
N GLU A 239 -29.91 -3.00 -15.63
CA GLU A 239 -28.69 -3.32 -16.40
C GLU A 239 -28.55 -2.45 -17.66
N GLU A 240 -29.66 -2.14 -18.33
CA GLU A 240 -29.67 -1.25 -19.50
C GLU A 240 -29.24 0.18 -19.12
N GLU A 241 -29.78 0.73 -18.02
CA GLU A 241 -29.37 2.05 -17.53
C GLU A 241 -27.90 2.06 -17.11
N GLN A 242 -27.43 1.01 -16.42
CA GLN A 242 -26.06 0.91 -15.93
C GLN A 242 -25.03 1.02 -17.05
N THR A 243 -25.28 0.39 -18.21
CA THR A 243 -24.37 0.48 -19.38
C THR A 243 -24.30 1.88 -20.00
N GLN A 244 -25.29 2.73 -19.75
CA GLN A 244 -25.32 4.11 -20.25
C GLN A 244 -24.70 5.11 -19.27
N LEU A 245 -24.59 4.77 -17.98
CA LEU A 245 -24.09 5.67 -16.94
C LEU A 245 -22.68 6.23 -17.22
N PRO A 246 -21.68 5.42 -17.64
CA PRO A 246 -20.34 5.96 -17.88
C PRO A 246 -20.28 7.01 -19.00
N ALA A 247 -21.16 6.90 -19.99
CA ALA A 247 -21.27 7.89 -21.06
C ALA A 247 -21.99 9.17 -20.61
N GLN A 248 -22.98 9.03 -19.72
CA GLN A 248 -23.76 10.15 -19.19
C GLN A 248 -23.03 10.91 -18.07
N ILE A 249 -22.10 10.25 -17.38
CA ILE A 249 -21.41 10.79 -16.21
C ILE A 249 -19.90 10.61 -16.42
N PRO A 250 -19.25 11.47 -17.23
CA PRO A 250 -17.82 11.37 -17.51
C PRO A 250 -16.95 11.40 -16.25
N CYS A 251 -17.39 12.11 -15.20
CA CYS A 251 -16.69 12.19 -13.92
C CYS A 251 -16.68 10.87 -13.12
N LEU A 252 -17.47 9.87 -13.51
CA LEU A 252 -17.51 8.56 -12.84
C LEU A 252 -16.18 7.81 -12.99
N LEU A 253 -15.65 7.77 -14.21
CA LEU A 253 -14.37 7.12 -14.51
C LEU A 253 -13.20 7.88 -13.89
N GLU A 254 -13.29 9.21 -13.88
CA GLU A 254 -12.32 10.06 -13.21
C GLU A 254 -12.28 9.78 -11.70
N ALA A 255 -13.42 9.75 -11.04
CA ALA A 255 -13.50 9.49 -9.60
C ALA A 255 -12.91 8.11 -9.25
N ALA A 256 -13.21 7.07 -10.05
CA ALA A 256 -12.62 5.75 -9.85
C ALA A 256 -11.11 5.69 -10.09
N VAL A 257 -10.60 6.51 -11.01
CA VAL A 257 -9.16 6.66 -11.22
C VAL A 257 -8.48 7.30 -10.00
N LEU A 258 -9.10 8.34 -9.46
CA LEU A 258 -8.62 9.07 -8.29
C LEU A 258 -8.76 8.26 -6.99
N ALA A 259 -9.73 7.34 -6.92
CA ALA A 259 -9.92 6.45 -5.77
C ALA A 259 -8.67 5.60 -5.54
N HIS A 260 -8.19 5.43 -4.31
CA HIS A 260 -7.05 4.55 -4.02
C HIS A 260 -7.38 3.05 -4.11
N GLN A 261 -8.42 2.64 -4.85
CA GLN A 261 -8.84 1.26 -4.97
C GLN A 261 -9.01 0.92 -6.45
N ALA A 262 -8.60 -0.29 -6.83
CA ALA A 262 -8.67 -0.73 -8.23
C ALA A 262 -10.05 -1.36 -8.58
N GLU A 263 -10.77 -1.81 -7.56
CA GLU A 263 -12.07 -2.47 -7.71
C GLU A 263 -13.17 -1.54 -8.28
N PRO A 264 -13.36 -0.28 -7.82
CA PRO A 264 -14.34 0.62 -8.44
C PRO A 264 -14.10 0.85 -9.93
N LEU A 265 -12.83 1.00 -10.33
CA LEU A 265 -12.45 1.16 -11.73
C LEU A 265 -12.80 -0.09 -12.55
N THR A 266 -12.56 -1.27 -11.99
CA THR A 266 -12.93 -2.56 -12.62
C THR A 266 -14.43 -2.62 -12.87
N ILE A 267 -15.24 -2.32 -11.84
CA ILE A 267 -16.70 -2.31 -11.93
C ILE A 267 -17.15 -1.36 -13.05
N ILE A 268 -16.65 -0.12 -13.08
CA ILE A 268 -17.05 0.87 -14.09
C ILE A 268 -16.63 0.45 -15.49
N LEU A 269 -15.41 -0.07 -15.68
CA LEU A 269 -14.96 -0.53 -16.99
C LEU A 269 -15.78 -1.73 -17.49
N GLU A 270 -16.27 -2.59 -16.59
CA GLU A 270 -17.17 -3.70 -16.94
C GLU A 270 -18.54 -3.24 -17.44
N LEU A 271 -19.01 -2.06 -17.01
CA LEU A 271 -20.22 -1.44 -17.55
C LEU A 271 -20.06 -0.88 -18.98
N ILE A 272 -18.81 -0.65 -19.41
CA ILE A 272 -18.51 -0.09 -20.74
C ILE A 272 -18.19 -1.23 -21.70
N ASP A 273 -18.78 -1.16 -22.91
CA ASP A 273 -18.44 -2.09 -23.99
C ASP A 273 -16.93 -2.11 -24.23
N SER A 274 -16.36 -3.31 -24.37
CA SER A 274 -14.91 -3.50 -24.48
C SER A 274 -14.24 -2.69 -25.59
N GLN A 275 -14.95 -2.41 -26.70
CA GLN A 275 -14.44 -1.61 -27.82
C GLN A 275 -14.43 -0.11 -27.53
N GLN A 276 -15.26 0.35 -26.58
CA GLN A 276 -15.42 1.76 -26.21
C GLN A 276 -14.58 2.18 -24.99
N ARG A 277 -14.05 1.22 -24.23
CA ARG A 277 -13.27 1.50 -22.99
C ARG A 277 -12.11 2.45 -23.21
N LEU A 278 -11.31 2.26 -24.26
CA LEU A 278 -10.19 3.16 -24.55
C LEU A 278 -10.69 4.58 -24.83
N ALA A 279 -11.69 4.73 -25.68
CA ALA A 279 -12.25 6.04 -26.00
C ALA A 279 -12.80 6.74 -24.75
N ALA A 280 -13.47 6.01 -23.86
CA ALA A 280 -13.94 6.54 -22.58
C ALA A 280 -12.79 6.99 -21.66
N LEU A 281 -11.71 6.22 -21.59
CA LEU A 281 -10.49 6.55 -20.84
C LEU A 281 -9.73 7.75 -21.44
N GLU A 282 -9.83 7.96 -22.75
CA GLU A 282 -9.20 9.06 -23.49
C GLU A 282 -10.03 10.34 -23.55
N ASN A 283 -11.33 10.26 -23.20
CA ASN A 283 -12.19 11.44 -23.13
C ASN A 283 -11.60 12.47 -22.18
N LYS A 284 -11.50 13.70 -22.68
CA LYS A 284 -10.88 14.80 -21.96
C LYS A 284 -11.94 15.59 -21.19
N ASP A 285 -11.57 15.97 -19.98
CA ASP A 285 -12.35 16.86 -19.13
C ASP A 285 -12.24 18.33 -19.58
N ASN A 286 -12.81 19.23 -18.77
CA ASN A 286 -12.75 20.67 -18.96
C ASN A 286 -11.32 21.23 -18.83
N GLU A 287 -10.40 20.51 -18.18
CA GLU A 287 -8.97 20.84 -18.11
C GLU A 287 -8.18 20.29 -19.31
N ASN A 288 -8.85 19.69 -20.30
CA ASN A 288 -8.24 19.02 -21.45
C ASN A 288 -7.30 17.87 -21.04
N LYS A 289 -7.59 17.22 -19.89
CA LYS A 289 -6.93 16.02 -19.37
C LYS A 289 -7.86 14.83 -19.47
N SER A 290 -7.36 13.71 -19.97
CA SER A 290 -8.08 12.44 -19.94
C SER A 290 -7.92 11.72 -18.59
N CYS A 291 -8.75 10.70 -18.33
CA CYS A 291 -8.56 9.83 -17.16
C CYS A 291 -7.15 9.20 -17.14
N LEU A 292 -6.64 8.86 -18.33
CA LEU A 292 -5.28 8.37 -18.51
C LEU A 292 -4.22 9.44 -18.22
N ASP A 293 -4.45 10.70 -18.58
CA ASP A 293 -3.52 11.78 -18.26
C ASP A 293 -3.42 12.00 -16.74
N LYS A 294 -4.54 11.84 -16.03
CA LYS A 294 -4.58 11.93 -14.57
C LYS A 294 -3.82 10.77 -13.93
N LEU A 295 -4.09 9.53 -14.37
CA LEU A 295 -3.32 8.34 -13.96
C LEU A 295 -1.82 8.51 -14.20
N VAL A 296 -1.42 8.95 -15.40
CA VAL A 296 0.00 9.10 -15.77
C VAL A 296 0.66 10.28 -15.05
N GLY A 297 -0.10 11.36 -14.80
CA GLY A 297 0.32 12.47 -13.95
C GLY A 297 0.69 12.00 -12.55
N ASP A 298 -0.16 11.17 -11.97
CA ASP A 298 0.08 10.51 -10.69
C ASP A 298 1.26 9.54 -10.80
N THR A 299 1.40 8.75 -11.87
CA THR A 299 2.57 7.88 -12.10
C THR A 299 3.90 8.66 -12.05
N LYS A 300 3.96 9.89 -12.58
CA LYS A 300 5.18 10.71 -12.52
C LYS A 300 5.49 11.20 -11.10
N ILE A 301 4.46 11.49 -10.32
CA ILE A 301 4.59 11.85 -8.89
C ILE A 301 4.97 10.59 -8.09
N LEU A 302 4.37 9.46 -8.42
CA LEU A 302 4.61 8.16 -7.82
C LEU A 302 6.03 7.65 -8.05
N ILE A 303 6.58 7.80 -9.26
CA ILE A 303 7.99 7.47 -9.55
C ILE A 303 8.93 8.29 -8.66
N LYS A 304 8.60 9.56 -8.37
CA LYS A 304 9.37 10.37 -7.42
C LYS A 304 9.20 9.90 -5.97
N ASP A 305 8.04 9.38 -5.59
CA ASP A 305 7.76 8.88 -4.24
C ASP A 305 8.22 7.42 -4.01
N LEU A 306 8.31 6.61 -5.05
CA LEU A 306 8.98 5.31 -5.09
C LEU A 306 10.48 5.46 -4.85
N LEU A 307 11.09 6.48 -5.46
CA LEU A 307 12.46 6.87 -5.14
C LEU A 307 12.62 7.35 -3.67
N ARG A 308 11.51 7.60 -2.96
CA ARG A 308 11.45 7.93 -1.53
C ARG A 308 10.99 6.76 -0.64
N GLY A 309 10.73 5.57 -1.21
CA GLY A 309 10.47 4.33 -0.45
C GLY A 309 9.02 4.01 -0.11
N ARG A 310 8.01 4.58 -0.78
CA ARG A 310 6.59 4.21 -0.59
C ARG A 310 6.15 3.06 -1.52
N GLN A 311 6.18 1.82 -1.03
CA GLN A 311 5.88 0.59 -1.80
C GLN A 311 4.37 0.32 -1.99
N ASP A 312 3.54 0.73 -1.04
CA ASP A 312 2.08 0.57 -1.05
C ASP A 312 1.41 1.29 -2.23
N LEU A 313 1.83 2.52 -2.48
CA LEU A 313 1.41 3.36 -3.61
C LEU A 313 1.78 2.74 -4.97
N HIS A 314 2.90 2.02 -5.04
CA HIS A 314 3.36 1.34 -6.26
C HIS A 314 2.45 0.17 -6.65
N GLU A 315 2.14 -0.70 -5.69
CA GLU A 315 1.29 -1.86 -5.94
C GLU A 315 -0.12 -1.43 -6.36
N ASN A 316 -0.67 -0.36 -5.77
CA ASN A 316 -1.98 0.17 -6.15
C ASN A 316 -2.03 0.66 -7.60
N LEU A 317 -1.03 1.44 -8.01
CA LEU A 317 -0.98 1.94 -9.38
C LEU A 317 -0.73 0.80 -10.37
N LYS A 318 0.13 -0.15 -10.01
CA LYS A 318 0.41 -1.36 -10.80
C LYS A 318 -0.88 -2.16 -11.01
N GLU A 319 -1.67 -2.37 -9.96
CA GLU A 319 -2.97 -3.04 -10.02
C GLU A 319 -3.93 -2.31 -10.96
N LYS A 320 -4.10 -0.99 -10.80
CA LYS A 320 -4.97 -0.17 -11.66
C LYS A 320 -4.56 -0.20 -13.13
N LEU A 321 -3.26 -0.04 -13.41
CA LEU A 321 -2.75 -0.13 -14.78
C LEU A 321 -2.93 -1.55 -15.33
N GLY A 322 -2.71 -2.58 -14.51
CA GLY A 322 -2.94 -3.97 -14.86
C GLY A 322 -4.38 -4.19 -15.31
N ILE A 323 -5.35 -3.71 -14.52
CA ILE A 323 -6.77 -3.75 -14.85
C ILE A 323 -7.08 -3.02 -16.15
N ILE A 324 -6.55 -1.80 -16.34
CA ILE A 324 -6.77 -1.06 -17.60
C ILE A 324 -6.23 -1.85 -18.79
N PHE A 325 -5.00 -2.36 -18.68
CA PHE A 325 -4.41 -3.15 -19.75
C PHE A 325 -5.23 -4.41 -20.00
N ASP A 326 -5.62 -5.16 -18.98
CA ASP A 326 -6.40 -6.39 -19.12
C ASP A 326 -7.77 -6.15 -19.77
N LYS A 327 -8.42 -5.03 -19.45
CA LYS A 327 -9.77 -4.71 -19.93
C LYS A 327 -9.79 -3.99 -21.29
N VAL A 328 -8.66 -3.45 -21.77
CA VAL A 328 -8.52 -2.83 -23.10
C VAL A 328 -8.10 -3.87 -24.15
N PRO A 329 -8.65 -3.85 -25.38
CA PRO A 329 -8.28 -4.82 -26.42
C PRO A 329 -6.77 -4.82 -26.73
N PRO A 330 -6.13 -6.00 -26.93
CA PRO A 330 -4.67 -6.11 -27.12
C PRO A 330 -4.09 -5.18 -28.19
N GLU A 331 -4.80 -5.00 -29.30
CA GLU A 331 -4.41 -4.14 -30.42
C GLU A 331 -4.39 -2.64 -30.07
N GLN A 332 -5.10 -2.24 -29.01
CA GLN A 332 -5.19 -0.85 -28.54
C GLN A 332 -4.19 -0.52 -27.42
N ARG A 333 -3.75 -1.53 -26.65
CA ARG A 333 -2.80 -1.37 -25.51
C ARG A 333 -1.49 -0.72 -25.93
N HIS A 334 -1.03 -1.01 -27.14
CA HIS A 334 0.22 -0.48 -27.69
C HIS A 334 0.19 1.04 -27.87
N ASN A 335 -0.89 1.57 -28.47
CA ASN A 335 -1.03 3.00 -28.74
C ASN A 335 -1.16 3.80 -27.44
N LEU A 336 -1.89 3.24 -26.46
CA LEU A 336 -2.04 3.80 -25.11
C LEU A 336 -0.68 4.07 -24.45
N PHE A 337 0.23 3.10 -24.51
CA PHE A 337 1.53 3.18 -23.86
C PHE A 337 2.46 4.20 -24.51
N ILE A 338 2.61 4.14 -25.84
CA ILE A 338 3.55 4.99 -26.59
C ILE A 338 3.16 6.47 -26.55
N THR A 339 1.86 6.79 -26.67
CA THR A 339 1.43 8.19 -26.76
C THR A 339 1.46 8.92 -25.41
N ARG A 340 1.32 8.22 -24.28
CA ARG A 340 1.10 8.87 -22.97
C ARG A 340 2.30 8.87 -22.03
N ILE A 341 3.15 7.85 -22.04
CA ILE A 341 4.34 7.82 -21.16
C ILE A 341 5.45 8.74 -21.73
N GLY A 342 5.33 9.17 -22.99
CA GLY A 342 6.33 9.97 -23.69
C GLY A 342 7.47 9.09 -24.20
N ASN A 343 8.64 9.66 -24.47
CA ASN A 343 9.84 8.95 -24.86
C ASN A 343 10.67 8.71 -23.58
N PRO A 344 10.31 7.73 -22.73
CA PRO A 344 10.82 7.68 -21.37
C PRO A 344 12.21 7.04 -21.45
N ASN A 345 13.05 7.26 -20.43
CA ASN A 345 14.34 6.56 -20.39
C ASN A 345 14.04 5.05 -20.45
N PRO A 346 14.51 4.32 -21.50
CA PRO A 346 14.15 2.92 -21.73
C PRO A 346 14.26 2.06 -20.47
N SER A 347 15.26 2.31 -19.63
CA SER A 347 15.57 1.57 -18.41
C SER A 347 14.49 1.72 -17.32
N GLN A 348 13.83 2.87 -17.24
CA GLN A 348 12.69 3.10 -16.33
C GLN A 348 11.42 2.44 -16.84
N VAL A 349 11.22 2.45 -18.15
CA VAL A 349 10.10 1.77 -18.82
C VAL A 349 10.19 0.27 -18.62
N PHE A 350 11.38 -0.30 -18.77
CA PHE A 350 11.58 -1.73 -18.73
C PHE A 350 11.38 -2.32 -17.32
N ASN A 351 11.89 -1.68 -16.27
CA ASN A 351 11.62 -2.10 -14.89
C ASN A 351 10.12 -2.09 -14.55
N TYR A 352 9.36 -1.20 -15.19
CA TYR A 352 7.90 -1.15 -15.06
C TYR A 352 7.23 -2.26 -15.87
N LEU A 353 7.71 -2.53 -17.08
CA LEU A 353 7.11 -3.44 -18.06
C LEU A 353 7.30 -4.93 -17.78
N VAL A 354 8.40 -5.32 -17.13
CA VAL A 354 8.68 -6.73 -16.78
C VAL A 354 7.52 -7.36 -16.01
N ASP A 355 6.82 -6.56 -15.21
CA ASP A 355 5.68 -6.99 -14.42
C ASP A 355 4.34 -7.07 -15.19
N PHE A 356 4.26 -6.51 -16.41
CA PHE A 356 3.06 -6.55 -17.28
C PHE A 356 3.13 -7.67 -18.35
N GLY A 357 4.17 -8.51 -18.31
CA GLY A 357 4.36 -9.67 -19.20
C GLY A 357 5.15 -9.39 -20.47
N TRP A 358 5.98 -10.37 -20.89
CA TRP A 358 6.94 -10.25 -21.99
C TRP A 358 6.32 -9.91 -23.35
N TYR A 359 5.10 -10.37 -23.62
CA TYR A 359 4.41 -10.05 -24.88
C TYR A 359 4.23 -8.53 -25.06
N PHE A 360 3.92 -7.83 -23.96
CA PHE A 360 3.76 -6.38 -23.95
C PHE A 360 5.13 -5.66 -24.06
N CYS A 361 6.15 -6.16 -23.34
CA CYS A 361 7.53 -5.68 -23.50
C CYS A 361 7.99 -5.72 -24.95
N ILE A 362 7.74 -6.84 -25.65
CA ILE A 362 8.19 -7.07 -27.02
C ILE A 362 7.48 -6.12 -28.01
N GLN A 363 6.17 -5.91 -27.86
CA GLN A 363 5.40 -4.95 -28.66
C GLN A 363 5.98 -3.52 -28.55
N ILE A 364 6.41 -3.13 -27.35
CA ILE A 364 7.00 -1.80 -27.10
C ILE A 364 8.43 -1.70 -27.65
N LEU A 365 9.25 -2.74 -27.43
CA LEU A 365 10.62 -2.80 -27.94
C LEU A 365 10.67 -2.74 -29.47
N GLN A 366 9.69 -3.28 -30.19
CA GLN A 366 9.64 -3.22 -31.66
C GLN A 366 9.51 -1.80 -32.23
N LYS A 367 9.15 -0.79 -31.43
CA LYS A 367 8.98 0.60 -31.87
C LYS A 367 10.03 1.57 -31.35
N ILE A 368 10.91 1.13 -30.46
CA ILE A 368 12.04 1.94 -29.99
C ILE A 368 13.11 1.98 -31.10
N PRO A 369 13.73 3.14 -31.40
CA PRO A 369 14.82 3.20 -32.37
C PRO A 369 15.96 2.27 -31.97
N ALA A 370 16.52 1.53 -32.92
CA ALA A 370 17.52 0.49 -32.66
C ALA A 370 18.74 0.94 -31.84
N VAL A 371 19.10 2.23 -31.90
CA VAL A 371 20.19 2.84 -31.12
C VAL A 371 19.91 2.82 -29.62
N SER A 372 18.64 2.90 -29.21
CA SER A 372 18.20 2.91 -27.82
C SER A 372 18.04 1.50 -27.23
N HIS A 373 18.05 0.45 -28.06
CA HIS A 373 18.00 -0.95 -27.59
C HIS A 373 19.28 -1.36 -26.87
N ARG A 374 20.45 -0.92 -27.35
CA ARG A 374 21.73 -1.26 -26.75
C ARG A 374 21.87 -0.66 -25.34
N THR A 375 21.55 0.62 -25.18
CA THR A 375 21.58 1.29 -23.87
C THR A 375 20.57 0.67 -22.90
N LEU A 376 19.39 0.29 -23.41
CA LEU A 376 18.40 -0.41 -22.62
C LEU A 376 18.92 -1.76 -22.10
N ILE A 377 19.62 -2.52 -22.95
CA ILE A 377 20.19 -3.85 -22.60
C ILE A 377 21.36 -3.71 -21.63
N GLU A 378 22.22 -2.71 -21.83
CA GLU A 378 23.32 -2.40 -20.92
C GLU A 378 22.81 -1.99 -19.52
N ASP A 379 21.69 -1.26 -19.45
CA ASP A 379 21.05 -0.94 -18.17
C ASP A 379 20.26 -2.12 -17.58
N LEU A 380 19.65 -2.97 -18.41
CA LEU A 380 19.06 -4.26 -18.04
C LEU A 380 20.07 -5.14 -17.28
N HIS A 381 21.28 -5.25 -17.82
CA HIS A 381 22.40 -5.98 -17.23
C HIS A 381 22.81 -5.43 -15.86
N ARG A 382 22.60 -4.13 -15.62
CA ARG A 382 22.93 -3.48 -14.33
C ARG A 382 21.81 -3.60 -13.29
N THR A 383 20.55 -3.73 -13.71
CA THR A 383 19.39 -3.53 -12.82
C THR A 383 18.68 -4.83 -12.45
N VAL A 384 18.68 -5.84 -13.32
CA VAL A 384 17.96 -7.10 -13.08
C VAL A 384 18.81 -8.04 -12.23
N LYS A 385 18.72 -7.89 -10.90
CA LYS A 385 19.00 -8.97 -9.97
C LYS A 385 17.69 -9.66 -9.64
N VAL A 386 17.48 -10.84 -10.24
CA VAL A 386 16.49 -11.87 -9.88
C VAL A 386 15.05 -11.63 -10.38
N VAL A 387 14.69 -12.26 -11.50
CA VAL A 387 13.33 -12.84 -11.72
C VAL A 387 13.49 -14.17 -12.48
N PRO A 388 13.25 -15.33 -11.86
CA PRO A 388 13.12 -16.59 -12.57
C PRO A 388 11.64 -16.81 -12.89
N ILE A 389 11.21 -16.82 -14.16
CA ILE A 389 10.01 -17.58 -14.64
C ILE A 389 9.88 -17.56 -16.18
N ALA A 390 9.46 -18.74 -16.69
CA ALA A 390 8.86 -19.11 -17.98
C ALA A 390 9.65 -18.90 -19.29
N THR A 391 10.81 -19.56 -19.38
CA THR A 391 11.60 -19.74 -20.61
C THR A 391 10.82 -20.38 -21.78
N GLN A 392 9.73 -21.12 -21.55
CA GLN A 392 8.95 -21.76 -22.61
C GLN A 392 7.99 -20.80 -23.34
N GLU A 393 7.24 -19.96 -22.62
CA GLU A 393 6.43 -18.89 -23.22
C GLU A 393 7.32 -17.94 -24.04
N PHE A 394 8.52 -17.66 -23.54
CA PHE A 394 9.50 -16.86 -24.24
C PHE A 394 9.95 -17.49 -25.57
N ILE A 395 10.25 -18.80 -25.57
CA ILE A 395 10.57 -19.55 -26.79
C ILE A 395 9.40 -19.56 -27.77
N ASP A 396 8.18 -19.74 -27.27
CA ASP A 396 6.99 -19.78 -28.12
C ASP A 396 6.71 -18.41 -28.76
N ILE A 397 7.03 -17.31 -28.07
CA ILE A 397 7.00 -15.96 -28.65
C ILE A 397 8.09 -15.78 -29.72
N LEU A 398 9.32 -16.27 -29.49
CA LEU A 398 10.39 -16.18 -30.51
C LEU A 398 10.04 -16.96 -31.79
N LYS A 399 9.34 -18.09 -31.68
CA LYS A 399 8.85 -18.86 -32.83
C LYS A 399 7.82 -18.09 -33.68
N LEU A 400 7.10 -17.12 -33.10
CA LEU A 400 6.11 -16.32 -33.82
C LEU A 400 6.72 -15.22 -34.71
N TYR A 401 8.01 -14.90 -34.56
CA TYR A 401 8.67 -13.80 -35.28
C TYR A 401 10.03 -14.16 -35.91
N PRO A 402 10.12 -15.18 -36.77
CA PRO A 402 11.39 -15.71 -37.29
C PRO A 402 12.15 -14.76 -38.24
N GLU A 403 11.49 -13.75 -38.81
CA GLU A 403 12.04 -12.90 -39.88
C GLU A 403 12.88 -11.71 -39.34
N ASN A 404 12.85 -11.43 -38.04
CA ASN A 404 13.49 -10.26 -37.45
C ASN A 404 14.87 -10.60 -36.87
N ASN A 405 15.82 -10.94 -37.76
CA ASN A 405 17.13 -11.52 -37.43
C ASN A 405 17.93 -10.74 -36.37
N ARG A 406 17.87 -9.40 -36.38
CA ARG A 406 18.57 -8.58 -35.36
C ARG A 406 17.91 -8.60 -33.99
N PHE A 407 16.59 -8.67 -33.92
CA PHE A 407 15.87 -8.72 -32.64
C PHE A 407 16.08 -10.08 -31.95
N SER A 408 16.07 -11.16 -32.73
CA SER A 408 16.37 -12.51 -32.28
C SER A 408 17.79 -12.64 -31.73
N LEU A 409 18.76 -11.99 -32.38
CA LEU A 409 20.16 -11.97 -31.95
C LEU A 409 20.35 -11.17 -30.65
N ILE A 410 19.78 -9.96 -30.59
CA ILE A 410 19.86 -9.05 -29.44
C ILE A 410 19.15 -9.64 -28.20
N MET A 411 18.01 -10.30 -28.40
CA MET A 411 17.28 -10.97 -27.32
C MET A 411 17.94 -12.29 -26.92
N ALA A 412 18.58 -13.01 -27.85
CA ALA A 412 19.43 -14.15 -27.51
C ALA A 412 20.58 -13.69 -26.61
N GLU A 413 21.32 -12.64 -26.99
CA GLU A 413 22.37 -12.04 -26.15
C GLU A 413 21.86 -11.68 -24.74
N GLY A 414 20.64 -11.14 -24.61
CA GLY A 414 20.01 -10.86 -23.32
C GLY A 414 19.63 -12.10 -22.49
N VAL A 415 19.21 -13.20 -23.14
CA VAL A 415 18.90 -14.48 -22.47
C VAL A 415 20.17 -15.18 -22.00
N PHE A 416 21.27 -15.06 -22.74
CA PHE A 416 22.57 -15.63 -22.34
C PHE A 416 23.21 -14.89 -21.15
N CYS A 417 22.85 -13.63 -20.89
CA CYS A 417 23.22 -12.94 -19.64
C CYS A 417 22.54 -13.53 -18.38
N ILE A 418 21.49 -14.35 -18.54
CA ILE A 418 20.80 -15.04 -17.43
C ILE A 418 21.64 -16.21 -16.90
N ASP A 419 22.61 -16.73 -17.66
CA ASP A 419 23.48 -17.84 -17.22
C ASP A 419 24.37 -17.49 -16.03
N HIS A 420 24.62 -16.21 -15.76
CA HIS A 420 25.30 -15.79 -14.52
C HIS A 420 24.45 -15.93 -13.25
N VAL A 421 23.15 -16.23 -13.37
CA VAL A 421 22.20 -16.31 -12.25
C VAL A 421 21.66 -17.74 -12.06
N CYS A 422 21.82 -18.64 -13.03
CA CYS A 422 21.31 -20.01 -12.97
C CYS A 422 22.27 -21.01 -12.31
N ASP A 423 22.57 -20.80 -11.03
CA ASP A 423 23.17 -21.81 -10.13
C ASP A 423 22.17 -22.95 -9.75
N LEU A 424 20.94 -22.96 -10.29
CA LEU A 424 19.80 -23.71 -9.71
C LEU A 424 18.97 -24.57 -10.68
N THR A 425 19.40 -24.82 -11.93
CA THR A 425 18.77 -25.88 -12.75
C THR A 425 19.79 -26.95 -13.11
N SER A 426 19.38 -28.23 -13.07
CA SER A 426 20.26 -29.33 -13.51
C SER A 426 20.78 -29.01 -14.91
N SER A 427 22.09 -29.09 -15.10
CA SER A 427 22.83 -28.71 -16.34
C SER A 427 22.19 -29.20 -17.64
N ARG A 428 21.39 -30.27 -17.57
CA ARG A 428 20.63 -30.84 -18.68
C ARG A 428 19.47 -29.97 -19.19
N GLN A 429 18.65 -29.37 -18.31
CA GLN A 429 17.51 -28.53 -18.74
C GLN A 429 17.99 -27.24 -19.39
N ALA A 430 19.00 -26.59 -18.81
CA ALA A 430 19.65 -25.43 -19.41
C ALA A 430 20.26 -25.78 -20.79
N GLY A 431 20.96 -26.92 -20.89
CA GLY A 431 21.52 -27.40 -22.16
C GLY A 431 20.46 -27.68 -23.24
N ASP A 432 19.33 -28.29 -22.88
CA ASP A 432 18.26 -28.60 -23.84
C ASP A 432 17.53 -27.32 -24.30
N LEU A 433 17.37 -26.32 -23.42
CA LEU A 433 16.83 -24.99 -23.74
C LEU A 433 17.75 -24.20 -24.67
N LEU A 434 19.05 -24.25 -24.44
CA LEU A 434 20.06 -23.64 -25.30
C LEU A 434 20.02 -24.20 -26.71
N LEU A 435 19.91 -25.52 -26.83
CA LEU A 435 19.82 -26.21 -28.11
C LEU A 435 18.55 -25.81 -28.87
N GLN A 436 17.43 -25.60 -28.16
CA GLN A 436 16.20 -25.08 -28.76
C GLN A 436 16.36 -23.64 -29.25
N LEU A 437 17.01 -22.76 -28.47
CA LEU A 437 17.32 -21.38 -28.88
C LEU A 437 18.25 -21.33 -30.09
N ILE A 438 19.34 -22.11 -30.09
CA ILE A 438 20.29 -22.21 -31.21
C ILE A 438 19.58 -22.72 -32.47
N ALA A 439 18.63 -23.65 -32.33
CA ALA A 439 17.87 -24.17 -33.46
C ALA A 439 16.94 -23.13 -34.13
N ILE A 440 16.53 -22.08 -33.40
CA ILE A 440 15.67 -20.99 -33.91
C ILE A 440 16.50 -19.91 -34.63
N ILE A 441 17.80 -19.78 -34.31
CA ILE A 441 18.69 -18.80 -34.95
C ILE A 441 19.05 -19.26 -36.39
N PRO A 442 19.10 -18.38 -37.40
CA PRO A 442 19.54 -18.72 -38.75
C PRO A 442 20.97 -19.31 -38.77
N ALA A 443 21.21 -20.32 -39.62
CA ALA A 443 22.46 -21.09 -39.63
C ALA A 443 23.74 -20.24 -39.82
N ALA A 444 23.65 -19.14 -40.56
CA ALA A 444 24.77 -18.23 -40.80
C ALA A 444 25.22 -17.48 -39.53
N ASP A 445 24.31 -17.26 -38.58
CA ASP A 445 24.55 -16.45 -37.38
C ASP A 445 24.85 -17.31 -36.13
N ARG A 446 24.53 -18.62 -36.18
CA ARG A 446 24.80 -19.58 -35.09
C ARG A 446 26.27 -19.63 -34.70
N LEU A 447 27.15 -19.68 -35.71
CA LEU A 447 28.58 -19.88 -35.51
C LEU A 447 29.24 -18.64 -34.91
N SER A 448 28.84 -17.45 -35.37
CA SER A 448 29.34 -16.17 -34.83
C SER A 448 28.95 -16.01 -33.37
N LEU A 449 27.68 -16.29 -33.02
CA LEU A 449 27.20 -16.21 -31.64
C LEU A 449 27.92 -17.21 -30.71
N MET A 450 28.13 -18.44 -31.18
CA MET A 450 28.83 -19.47 -30.41
C MET A 450 30.31 -19.15 -30.19
N ILE A 451 31.01 -18.63 -31.21
CA ILE A 451 32.42 -18.22 -31.11
C ILE A 451 32.56 -17.01 -30.18
N HIS A 452 31.67 -16.03 -30.29
CA HIS A 452 31.69 -14.86 -29.41
C HIS A 452 31.54 -15.28 -27.93
N HIS A 453 30.75 -16.32 -27.67
CA HIS A 453 30.55 -16.82 -26.32
C HIS A 453 31.73 -17.65 -25.79
N VAL A 454 32.34 -18.51 -26.62
CA VAL A 454 33.56 -19.25 -26.24
C VAL A 454 34.70 -18.28 -25.88
N ILE A 455 34.88 -17.22 -26.68
CA ILE A 455 35.89 -16.19 -26.44
C ILE A 455 35.55 -15.33 -25.20
N TYR A 456 34.29 -14.95 -25.02
CA TYR A 456 33.85 -14.14 -23.86
C TYR A 456 33.99 -14.88 -22.53
N ILE A 457 33.75 -16.19 -22.50
CA ILE A 457 33.94 -17.04 -21.31
C ILE A 457 35.42 -17.16 -20.93
N GLU A 458 36.32 -17.12 -21.91
CA GLU A 458 37.76 -17.20 -21.71
C GLU A 458 38.31 -15.95 -20.99
N ASP A 459 37.84 -14.77 -21.38
CA ASP A 459 38.19 -13.49 -20.73
C ASP A 459 37.72 -13.40 -19.28
N HIS A 460 36.78 -14.25 -18.85
CA HIS A 460 36.18 -14.21 -17.50
C HIS A 460 36.49 -15.47 -16.65
N ASN A 461 37.33 -16.38 -17.16
CA ASN A 461 37.90 -17.52 -16.41
C ASN A 461 36.88 -18.54 -15.83
N VAL A 462 35.69 -18.68 -16.44
CA VAL A 462 34.65 -19.63 -15.99
C VAL A 462 34.30 -20.63 -17.11
N VAL A 463 35.22 -21.51 -17.48
CA VAL A 463 34.87 -22.64 -18.36
C VAL A 463 34.31 -23.76 -17.47
N ASN A 464 32.99 -23.91 -17.43
CA ASN A 464 32.35 -25.04 -16.78
C ASN A 464 32.57 -26.31 -17.65
N VAL A 465 33.51 -27.16 -17.23
CA VAL A 465 33.93 -28.44 -17.86
C VAL A 465 32.74 -29.33 -18.26
N THR A 466 31.61 -29.20 -17.57
CA THR A 466 30.36 -29.93 -17.83
C THR A 466 29.68 -29.55 -19.16
N TRP A 467 29.82 -28.29 -19.61
CA TRP A 467 29.17 -27.77 -20.81
C TRP A 467 29.85 -28.24 -22.09
N LEU A 468 31.19 -28.09 -22.15
CA LEU A 468 31.98 -28.57 -23.29
C LEU A 468 31.76 -30.07 -23.45
N SER A 469 31.80 -30.83 -22.34
CA SER A 469 31.43 -32.24 -22.32
C SER A 469 30.06 -32.49 -22.95
N TYR A 470 29.01 -31.79 -22.53
CA TYR A 470 27.65 -32.02 -23.00
C TYR A 470 27.47 -31.72 -24.50
N VAL A 471 28.03 -30.61 -24.99
CA VAL A 471 27.97 -30.22 -26.40
C VAL A 471 28.75 -31.21 -27.26
N CYS A 472 29.96 -31.57 -26.83
CA CYS A 472 30.80 -32.59 -27.48
C CYS A 472 30.13 -33.97 -27.50
N PHE A 473 29.43 -34.35 -26.43
CA PHE A 473 28.65 -35.59 -26.35
C PHE A 473 27.38 -35.56 -27.21
N ARG A 474 26.86 -34.41 -27.64
CA ARG A 474 25.62 -34.37 -28.43
C ARG A 474 25.86 -34.07 -29.90
N ASN A 475 26.90 -33.33 -30.26
CA ASN A 475 27.15 -32.94 -31.65
C ASN A 475 28.65 -32.68 -31.95
N PRO A 476 29.43 -33.72 -32.28
CA PRO A 476 30.86 -33.62 -32.59
C PRO A 476 31.18 -32.68 -33.78
N ALA A 477 30.27 -32.56 -34.75
CA ALA A 477 30.46 -31.70 -35.92
C ALA A 477 30.53 -30.21 -35.53
N ILE A 478 29.82 -29.80 -34.48
CA ILE A 478 29.89 -28.42 -33.96
C ILE A 478 31.25 -28.17 -33.31
N MET A 479 31.78 -29.15 -32.58
CA MET A 479 33.12 -29.06 -31.99
C MET A 479 34.19 -28.87 -33.07
N GLY A 480 34.11 -29.63 -34.16
CA GLY A 480 35.03 -29.47 -35.31
C GLY A 480 34.99 -28.08 -35.95
N GLN A 481 33.81 -27.44 -36.00
CA GLN A 481 33.67 -26.08 -36.53
C GLN A 481 34.24 -25.01 -35.59
N VAL A 482 34.08 -25.18 -34.28
CA VAL A 482 34.68 -24.29 -33.27
C VAL A 482 36.20 -24.43 -33.30
N PHE A 483 36.70 -25.66 -33.33
CA PHE A 483 38.12 -25.97 -33.35
C PHE A 483 38.82 -25.43 -34.60
N ALA A 484 38.18 -25.48 -35.77
CA ALA A 484 38.75 -24.93 -37.00
C ALA A 484 38.97 -23.40 -36.99
N GLN A 485 38.41 -22.68 -36.02
CA GLN A 485 38.49 -21.21 -35.94
C GLN A 485 39.32 -20.68 -34.77
N LEU A 486 39.76 -21.53 -33.85
CA LEU A 486 40.66 -21.13 -32.77
C LEU A 486 42.10 -21.12 -33.27
N ASP A 487 42.90 -20.15 -32.80
CA ASP A 487 44.32 -20.20 -33.04
C ASP A 487 44.99 -21.30 -32.20
N ALA A 488 46.26 -21.61 -32.52
CA ALA A 488 46.95 -22.72 -31.87
C ALA A 488 47.13 -22.54 -30.34
N LYS A 489 47.15 -21.30 -29.85
CA LYS A 489 47.34 -20.99 -28.43
C LYS A 489 46.03 -21.16 -27.65
N ASP A 490 44.94 -20.65 -28.20
CA ASP A 490 43.61 -20.76 -27.60
C ASP A 490 43.12 -22.22 -27.62
N MET A 491 43.43 -22.92 -28.72
CA MET A 491 43.20 -24.37 -28.82
C MET A 491 43.92 -25.14 -27.71
N HIS A 492 45.21 -24.89 -27.53
CA HIS A 492 46.01 -25.59 -26.53
C HIS A 492 45.49 -25.34 -25.10
N THR A 493 45.12 -24.09 -24.80
CA THR A 493 44.54 -23.69 -23.50
C THR A 493 43.20 -24.37 -23.24
N LEU A 494 42.34 -24.44 -24.26
CA LEU A 494 41.04 -25.10 -24.18
C LEU A 494 41.18 -26.60 -23.92
N ILE A 495 42.13 -27.24 -24.60
CA ILE A 495 42.46 -28.66 -24.42
C ILE A 495 42.98 -28.91 -23.00
N GLU A 496 43.91 -28.08 -22.53
CA GLU A 496 44.52 -28.20 -21.19
C GLU A 496 43.46 -28.10 -20.08
N LYS A 497 42.52 -27.15 -20.19
CA LYS A 497 41.44 -26.95 -19.21
C LYS A 497 40.38 -28.04 -19.22
N ASN A 498 40.27 -28.84 -20.29
CA ASN A 498 39.22 -29.85 -20.46
C ASN A 498 39.76 -31.29 -20.56
N ARG A 499 40.98 -31.54 -20.08
CA ARG A 499 41.63 -32.86 -20.09
C ARG A 499 40.75 -34.00 -19.55
N SER A 500 40.07 -33.78 -18.44
CA SER A 500 39.18 -34.78 -17.82
C SER A 500 38.00 -35.19 -18.72
N VAL A 501 37.55 -34.30 -19.62
CA VAL A 501 36.47 -34.57 -20.57
C VAL A 501 36.90 -35.59 -21.60
N PHE A 502 38.12 -35.47 -22.12
CA PHE A 502 38.64 -36.41 -23.12
C PHE A 502 38.83 -37.81 -22.53
N ILE A 503 39.28 -37.90 -21.28
CA ILE A 503 39.37 -39.17 -20.53
C ILE A 503 37.98 -39.80 -20.40
N GLU A 504 36.97 -39.03 -19.95
CA GLU A 504 35.61 -39.54 -19.78
C GLU A 504 34.92 -39.87 -21.11
N LEU A 505 35.21 -39.10 -22.17
CA LEU A 505 34.70 -39.33 -23.53
C LEU A 505 35.24 -40.64 -24.10
N LYS A 506 36.54 -40.93 -23.91
CA LYS A 506 37.14 -42.21 -24.32
C LYS A 506 36.49 -43.39 -23.58
N LYS A 507 36.26 -43.26 -22.27
CA LYS A 507 35.60 -44.30 -21.46
C LYS A 507 34.16 -44.56 -21.88
N ARG A 508 33.38 -43.49 -22.13
CA ARG A 508 31.94 -43.61 -22.41
C ARG A 508 31.60 -43.84 -23.87
N SER A 509 32.40 -43.32 -24.81
CA SER A 509 32.08 -43.34 -26.24
C SER A 509 33.34 -43.26 -27.11
N PRO A 510 34.10 -44.38 -27.27
CA PRO A 510 35.37 -44.42 -28.01
C PRO A 510 35.28 -43.87 -29.45
N ALA A 511 34.19 -44.14 -30.16
CA ALA A 511 33.99 -43.65 -31.53
C ALA A 511 33.97 -42.11 -31.63
N ARG A 512 33.39 -41.44 -30.62
CA ARG A 512 33.33 -39.97 -30.56
C ARG A 512 34.63 -39.36 -30.05
N TYR A 513 35.37 -40.10 -29.23
CA TYR A 513 36.72 -39.72 -28.85
C TYR A 513 37.63 -39.70 -30.09
N GLU A 514 37.60 -40.74 -30.93
CA GLU A 514 38.35 -40.77 -32.19
C GLU A 514 37.93 -39.65 -33.16
N GLU A 515 36.63 -39.38 -33.26
CA GLU A 515 36.11 -38.26 -34.06
C GLU A 515 36.61 -36.92 -33.53
N ALA A 516 36.58 -36.70 -32.20
CA ALA A 516 37.11 -35.49 -31.57
C ALA A 516 38.63 -35.32 -31.81
N LEU A 517 39.40 -36.40 -31.69
CA LEU A 517 40.84 -36.39 -31.97
C LEU A 517 41.15 -36.08 -33.44
N SER A 518 40.25 -36.38 -34.37
CA SER A 518 40.44 -36.10 -35.81
C SER A 518 40.47 -34.59 -36.13
N PHE A 519 39.93 -33.76 -35.24
CA PHE A 519 39.93 -32.31 -35.39
C PHE A 519 41.15 -31.63 -34.77
N LEU A 520 42.01 -32.38 -34.08
CA LEU A 520 43.22 -31.86 -33.46
C LEU A 520 44.42 -31.96 -34.40
N ASN A 521 45.36 -31.02 -34.26
CA ASN A 521 46.65 -31.16 -34.94
C ASN A 521 47.43 -32.34 -34.33
N ALA A 522 48.45 -32.82 -35.05
CA ALA A 522 49.21 -34.01 -34.66
C ALA A 522 49.88 -33.89 -33.28
N THR A 523 50.28 -32.68 -32.88
CA THR A 523 50.96 -32.43 -31.60
C THR A 523 49.98 -32.53 -30.43
N ASP A 524 48.84 -31.85 -30.53
CA ASP A 524 47.81 -31.87 -29.47
C ASP A 524 47.15 -33.24 -29.37
N LYS A 525 46.93 -33.91 -30.51
CA LYS A 525 46.44 -35.29 -30.55
C LYS A 525 47.36 -36.24 -29.77
N LEU A 526 48.67 -36.20 -30.06
CA LEU A 526 49.67 -37.02 -29.38
C LEU A 526 49.70 -36.74 -27.86
N HIS A 527 49.58 -35.48 -27.47
CA HIS A 527 49.61 -35.08 -26.07
C HIS A 527 48.39 -35.62 -25.30
N ILE A 528 47.17 -35.48 -25.84
CA ILE A 528 45.96 -36.05 -25.23
C ILE A 528 46.04 -37.58 -25.18
N GLU A 529 46.51 -38.24 -26.25
CA GLU A 529 46.65 -39.70 -26.28
C GLU A 529 47.61 -40.20 -25.18
N GLN A 530 48.74 -39.50 -24.96
CA GLN A 530 49.70 -39.82 -23.90
C GLN A 530 49.10 -39.64 -22.50
N GLU A 531 48.36 -38.56 -22.26
CA GLU A 531 47.76 -38.29 -20.95
C GLU A 531 46.61 -39.26 -20.64
N VAL A 532 45.79 -39.60 -21.62
CA VAL A 532 44.73 -40.59 -21.42
C VAL A 532 45.32 -41.98 -21.17
N ALA A 533 46.42 -42.34 -21.83
CA ALA A 533 47.15 -43.58 -21.54
C ALA A 533 47.74 -43.60 -20.11
N GLN A 534 48.31 -42.49 -19.64
CA GLN A 534 48.79 -42.36 -18.25
C GLN A 534 47.66 -42.45 -17.21
N ALA A 535 46.48 -41.90 -17.52
CA ALA A 535 45.30 -42.02 -16.68
C ALA A 535 44.79 -43.47 -16.60
N GLU A 536 44.85 -44.22 -17.70
CA GLU A 536 44.49 -45.65 -17.75
C GLU A 536 45.49 -46.51 -16.93
N GLU A 537 46.79 -46.22 -17.01
CA GLU A 537 47.83 -46.93 -16.24
C GLU A 537 47.71 -46.68 -14.73
N SER A 538 47.41 -45.44 -14.32
CA SER A 538 47.26 -45.07 -12.90
C SER A 538 46.02 -45.70 -12.26
N GLU A 539 44.91 -45.88 -13.00
CA GLU A 539 43.73 -46.61 -12.53
C GLU A 539 43.97 -48.11 -12.36
N THR A 540 44.78 -48.73 -13.22
CA THR A 540 45.19 -50.14 -13.05
C THR A 540 46.13 -50.38 -11.87
N SER A 541 46.89 -49.36 -11.43
CA SER A 541 47.79 -49.47 -10.27
C SER A 541 47.07 -49.33 -8.91
N ALA A 542 45.90 -48.68 -8.87
CA ALA A 542 45.14 -48.42 -7.65
C ALA A 542 44.27 -49.60 -7.18
N GLN A 543 44.14 -50.67 -7.97
CA GLN A 543 43.31 -51.84 -7.66
C GLN A 543 44.07 -53.01 -7.01
N SER A 544 45.33 -52.84 -6.61
CA SER A 544 46.15 -53.90 -6.00
C SER A 544 46.77 -53.52 -4.64
N ALA A 545 45.94 -53.16 -3.66
CA ALA A 545 46.32 -53.13 -2.24
C ALA A 545 45.30 -53.91 -1.39
N PRO A 546 45.72 -54.88 -0.53
CA PRO A 546 44.80 -55.71 0.23
C PRO A 546 44.39 -55.07 1.57
N ASP A 547 43.09 -55.15 1.86
CA ASP A 547 42.45 -54.75 3.13
C ASP A 547 43.05 -55.45 4.35
N THR A 548 43.37 -54.70 5.42
CA THR A 548 43.48 -55.26 6.77
C THR A 548 43.16 -54.26 7.88
N ALA A 549 42.09 -54.59 8.62
CA ALA A 549 41.82 -54.39 10.05
C ALA A 549 41.72 -52.98 10.70
N VAL A 550 40.51 -52.74 11.24
CA VAL A 550 40.10 -51.77 12.28
C VAL A 550 40.67 -52.19 13.66
N PRO A 551 40.93 -51.25 14.60
CA PRO A 551 40.13 -51.27 15.83
C PRO A 551 39.79 -49.90 16.46
N GLN A 552 38.67 -49.92 17.21
CA GLN A 552 38.11 -48.92 18.13
C GLN A 552 38.96 -48.66 19.39
N THR A 553 38.78 -47.51 20.07
CA THR A 553 38.53 -47.28 21.54
C THR A 553 38.80 -45.79 21.91
N LEU A 554 37.85 -45.02 22.49
CA LEU A 554 37.43 -44.83 23.90
C LEU A 554 38.44 -44.15 24.87
N ALA A 555 38.03 -42.95 25.34
CA ALA A 555 38.14 -42.31 26.68
C ALA A 555 39.48 -42.06 27.41
N ALA A 556 39.64 -40.83 27.95
CA ALA A 556 40.22 -40.43 29.26
C ALA A 556 40.28 -38.88 29.35
N GLU A 557 39.57 -38.20 30.27
CA GLU A 557 39.98 -37.75 31.62
C GLU A 557 41.11 -36.68 31.67
N ASN A 558 40.81 -35.44 32.09
CA ASN A 558 41.11 -34.92 33.45
C ASN A 558 40.72 -33.42 33.66
N PRO A 559 40.61 -32.93 34.93
CA PRO A 559 39.89 -31.73 35.36
C PRO A 559 40.77 -30.63 36.02
N ASN A 560 40.09 -29.64 36.64
CA ASN A 560 40.52 -28.52 37.51
C ASN A 560 40.98 -27.24 36.75
N ASP A 561 40.61 -26.00 37.09
CA ASP A 561 40.44 -25.39 38.43
C ASP A 561 39.50 -24.16 38.44
N GLU A 562 38.88 -23.97 39.62
CA GLU A 562 38.63 -22.71 40.37
C GLU A 562 37.69 -21.58 39.89
N ASN A 563 36.61 -21.44 40.68
CA ASN A 563 36.26 -20.24 41.46
C ASN A 563 35.64 -19.03 40.73
N ILE A 564 34.32 -19.06 40.55
CA ILE A 564 33.49 -17.86 40.37
C ILE A 564 32.25 -17.96 41.27
N GLN A 565 32.08 -16.99 42.16
CA GLN A 565 30.86 -16.77 42.94
C GLN A 565 29.62 -16.69 42.02
N PRO A 566 28.50 -17.37 42.31
CA PRO A 566 27.26 -17.07 41.65
C PRO A 566 26.75 -15.74 42.20
N SER A 567 26.91 -14.68 41.42
CA SER A 567 26.03 -13.52 41.51
C SER A 567 24.58 -14.02 41.41
N LEU A 568 23.70 -13.41 42.21
CA LEU A 568 22.25 -13.57 42.11
C LEU A 568 21.78 -13.10 40.72
N ILE A 569 21.92 -13.96 39.71
CA ILE A 569 21.49 -13.71 38.34
C ILE A 569 19.97 -13.95 38.29
N ASN A 570 19.25 -12.87 38.57
CA ASN A 570 18.05 -12.43 37.86
C ASN A 570 17.09 -13.54 37.35
N THR A 571 16.54 -14.35 38.25
CA THR A 571 15.34 -15.17 38.00
C THR A 571 14.09 -14.30 37.99
N GLN A 572 14.02 -13.33 37.07
CA GLN A 572 12.74 -12.76 36.64
C GLN A 572 11.98 -13.85 35.89
N SER A 573 10.68 -13.99 36.17
CA SER A 573 9.83 -14.91 35.44
C SER A 573 9.84 -14.54 33.94
N PRO A 574 9.74 -15.53 33.04
CA PRO A 574 9.69 -15.28 31.59
C PRO A 574 8.57 -14.28 31.21
N ASP A 575 7.44 -14.32 31.91
CA ASP A 575 6.32 -13.41 31.68
C ASP A 575 6.68 -11.94 31.94
N LEU A 576 7.48 -11.65 32.98
CA LEU A 576 7.90 -10.28 33.29
C LEU A 576 8.84 -9.73 32.22
N ARG A 577 9.75 -10.56 31.69
CA ARG A 577 10.65 -10.15 30.60
C ARG A 577 9.90 -9.89 29.31
N ASN A 578 8.91 -10.73 28.99
CA ASN A 578 8.05 -10.54 27.84
C ASN A 578 7.23 -9.26 27.95
N LEU A 579 6.74 -8.93 29.15
CA LEU A 579 5.97 -7.71 29.40
C LEU A 579 6.83 -6.44 29.32
N GLU A 580 8.06 -6.50 29.82
CA GLU A 580 9.03 -5.40 29.70
C GLU A 580 9.43 -5.14 28.24
N SER A 581 9.61 -6.21 27.45
CA SER A 581 9.86 -6.15 26.01
C SER A 581 8.69 -5.49 25.28
N LEU A 582 7.46 -5.96 25.53
CA LEU A 582 6.24 -5.41 24.96
C LEU A 582 6.10 -3.91 25.25
N LEU A 583 6.29 -3.49 26.51
CA LEU A 583 6.26 -2.07 26.91
C LEU A 583 7.32 -1.25 26.17
N SER A 584 8.53 -1.78 26.04
CA SER A 584 9.63 -1.08 25.37
C SER A 584 9.35 -0.85 23.88
N VAL A 585 8.81 -1.87 23.19
CA VAL A 585 8.40 -1.75 21.77
C VAL A 585 7.26 -0.75 21.63
N LEU A 586 6.25 -0.84 22.49
CA LEU A 586 5.09 0.04 22.43
C LEU A 586 5.48 1.52 22.70
N ILE A 587 6.32 1.78 23.72
CA ILE A 587 6.83 3.12 24.02
C ILE A 587 7.61 3.66 22.81
N ASN A 588 8.57 2.90 22.29
CA ASN A 588 9.37 3.32 21.15
C ASN A 588 8.51 3.62 19.92
N ASN A 589 7.51 2.78 19.62
CA ASN A 589 6.63 3.00 18.48
C ASN A 589 5.77 4.26 18.65
N ILE A 590 5.32 4.57 19.87
CA ILE A 590 4.62 5.82 20.17
C ILE A 590 5.56 7.04 20.03
N GLU A 591 6.77 6.97 20.59
CA GLU A 591 7.74 8.06 20.56
C GLU A 591 8.19 8.39 19.14
N GLN A 592 8.51 7.36 18.36
CA GLN A 592 9.02 7.49 17.00
C GLN A 592 7.92 7.68 15.94
N GLY A 593 6.64 7.54 16.31
CA GLY A 593 5.54 7.63 15.35
C GLY A 593 5.49 6.46 14.37
N LEU A 594 5.92 5.26 14.78
CA LEU A 594 5.92 4.07 13.93
C LEU A 594 4.50 3.48 13.78
N ASN A 595 4.33 2.55 12.85
CA ASN A 595 3.05 1.86 12.57
C ASN A 595 1.89 2.81 12.21
N GLY A 596 2.17 3.82 11.37
CA GLY A 596 1.18 4.76 10.82
C GLY A 596 0.80 5.92 11.75
N ARG A 597 1.59 6.18 12.81
CA ARG A 597 1.31 7.29 13.73
C ARG A 597 1.85 8.63 13.20
N LYS A 598 0.96 9.56 12.86
CA LYS A 598 1.29 10.88 12.28
C LYS A 598 2.13 11.83 13.15
N THR A 599 2.33 11.54 14.43
CA THR A 599 3.08 12.44 15.31
C THR A 599 4.02 11.68 16.22
N LYS A 600 5.24 12.19 16.34
CA LYS A 600 6.18 11.79 17.37
C LYS A 600 5.59 12.12 18.74
N GLY A 601 5.56 11.13 19.61
CA GLY A 601 4.95 11.19 20.94
C GLY A 601 5.98 11.33 22.06
N GLU A 602 7.18 11.83 21.77
CA GLU A 602 8.22 12.04 22.78
C GLU A 602 7.68 12.91 23.92
N GLY A 603 7.62 12.35 25.13
CA GLY A 603 7.02 13.02 26.30
C GLY A 603 5.49 13.10 26.33
N SER A 604 4.77 12.39 25.44
CA SER A 604 3.32 12.30 25.48
C SER A 604 2.83 11.69 26.80
N VAL A 605 1.59 12.02 27.20
CA VAL A 605 0.97 11.47 28.43
C VAL A 605 0.97 9.95 28.40
N LYS A 606 0.72 9.31 27.25
CA LYS A 606 0.78 7.85 27.11
C LYS A 606 2.18 7.30 27.33
N VAL A 607 3.21 7.92 26.74
CA VAL A 607 4.60 7.48 26.91
C VAL A 607 5.02 7.59 28.37
N LYS A 608 4.66 8.68 29.06
CA LYS A 608 4.92 8.83 30.50
C LYS A 608 4.23 7.75 31.32
N GLU A 609 2.93 7.54 31.12
CA GLU A 609 2.17 6.53 31.85
C GLU A 609 2.67 5.09 31.59
N LEU A 610 3.03 4.76 30.33
CA LEU A 610 3.62 3.45 30.00
C LEU A 610 5.03 3.29 30.60
N SER A 611 5.82 4.35 30.62
CA SER A 611 7.15 4.34 31.25
C SER A 611 7.05 4.16 32.77
N ASP A 612 6.05 4.77 33.40
CA ASP A 612 5.76 4.60 34.82
C ASP A 612 5.38 3.15 35.14
N ILE A 613 4.55 2.51 34.29
CA ILE A 613 4.25 1.07 34.41
C ILE A 613 5.52 0.23 34.26
N LYS A 614 6.37 0.53 33.26
CA LYS A 614 7.65 -0.17 33.06
C LYS A 614 8.56 -0.08 34.28
N ASN A 615 8.67 1.09 34.90
CA ASN A 615 9.50 1.31 36.08
C ASN A 615 8.96 0.52 37.29
N LYS A 616 7.64 0.51 37.51
CA LYS A 616 7.01 -0.29 38.58
C LYS A 616 7.17 -1.79 38.39
N LEU A 617 7.21 -2.25 37.13
CA LEU A 617 7.46 -3.66 36.79
C LEU A 617 8.87 -4.09 37.25
N SER A 618 9.87 -3.23 37.03
CA SER A 618 11.25 -3.45 37.49
C SER A 618 11.35 -3.56 39.01
N ASP A 619 10.51 -2.81 39.73
CA ASP A 619 10.43 -2.81 41.20
C ASP A 619 9.62 -4.01 41.77
N LYS A 620 9.07 -4.88 40.90
CA LYS A 620 8.27 -6.08 41.25
C LYS A 620 7.03 -5.80 42.12
N ILE A 621 6.39 -4.64 41.94
CA ILE A 621 5.26 -4.20 42.78
C ILE A 621 3.91 -4.77 42.29
N GLU A 622 3.79 -5.14 41.01
CA GLU A 622 2.52 -5.49 40.37
C GLU A 622 2.55 -6.90 39.72
N THR A 623 1.36 -7.51 39.58
CA THR A 623 1.18 -8.78 38.87
C THR A 623 1.05 -8.56 37.36
N THR A 624 1.44 -9.56 36.55
CA THR A 624 1.35 -9.52 35.07
C THR A 624 -0.04 -9.09 34.58
N GLU A 625 -1.11 -9.61 35.20
CA GLU A 625 -2.50 -9.31 34.83
C GLU A 625 -2.87 -7.85 35.12
N GLN A 626 -2.48 -7.31 36.28
CA GLN A 626 -2.73 -5.92 36.64
C GLN A 626 -1.97 -4.97 35.72
N THR A 627 -0.71 -5.30 35.39
CA THR A 627 0.10 -4.51 34.47
C THR A 627 -0.49 -4.51 33.06
N LEU A 628 -0.90 -5.68 32.52
CA LEU A 628 -1.56 -5.76 31.21
C LEU A 628 -2.85 -4.93 31.16
N ALA A 629 -3.72 -5.02 32.16
CA ALA A 629 -4.93 -4.20 32.25
C ALA A 629 -4.61 -2.69 32.31
N GLY A 630 -3.51 -2.32 32.98
CA GLY A 630 -2.99 -0.95 32.99
C GLY A 630 -2.56 -0.47 31.60
N ILE A 631 -1.83 -1.31 30.86
CA ILE A 631 -1.38 -1.02 29.48
C ILE A 631 -2.58 -0.86 28.54
N GLU A 632 -3.55 -1.79 28.60
CA GLU A 632 -4.78 -1.73 27.79
C GLU A 632 -5.55 -0.43 28.03
N LYS A 633 -5.71 -0.04 29.29
CA LYS A 633 -6.36 1.22 29.68
C LYS A 633 -5.65 2.45 29.10
N ILE A 634 -4.31 2.48 29.10
CA ILE A 634 -3.55 3.59 28.52
C ILE A 634 -3.65 3.59 27.00
N CYS A 635 -3.54 2.41 26.37
CA CYS A 635 -3.68 2.27 24.92
C CYS A 635 -5.06 2.70 24.43
N ALA A 636 -6.12 2.45 25.20
CA ALA A 636 -7.49 2.84 24.89
C ALA A 636 -7.78 4.35 25.04
N LYS A 637 -6.91 5.13 25.71
CA LYS A 637 -7.11 6.59 25.83
C LYS A 637 -7.03 7.25 24.45
N ASN A 638 -8.03 8.05 24.09
CA ASN A 638 -7.96 8.88 22.88
C ASN A 638 -7.09 10.11 23.13
N ARG A 639 -6.35 10.54 22.10
CA ARG A 639 -5.40 11.67 22.21
C ARG A 639 -6.11 13.01 22.36
N ASN A 640 -7.27 13.13 21.71
CA ASN A 640 -8.19 14.24 21.81
C ASN A 640 -9.61 13.69 21.62
N TRP A 641 -10.62 14.54 21.83
CA TRP A 641 -12.02 14.15 21.72
C TRP A 641 -12.45 13.79 20.28
N TRP A 642 -11.69 14.21 19.26
CA TRP A 642 -11.95 13.92 17.86
C TRP A 642 -11.58 12.48 17.47
N HIS A 643 -10.57 11.88 18.12
CA HIS A 643 -10.24 10.46 17.94
C HIS A 643 -11.17 9.51 18.70
N PHE A 644 -12.28 10.00 19.28
CA PHE A 644 -13.18 9.20 20.11
C PHE A 644 -13.88 8.05 19.36
N PHE A 645 -14.01 8.15 18.04
CA PHE A 645 -14.76 7.19 17.21
C PHE A 645 -13.89 6.12 16.54
N GLY A 646 -12.58 6.32 16.48
CA GLY A 646 -11.65 5.30 15.97
C GLY A 646 -11.03 4.53 17.13
N GLN A 647 -10.88 3.20 16.99
CA GLN A 647 -10.02 2.44 17.90
C GLN A 647 -8.59 3.01 17.78
N PRO A 648 -7.96 3.47 18.87
CA PRO A 648 -6.60 4.01 18.78
C PRO A 648 -5.65 3.00 18.16
N HIS A 649 -4.74 3.45 17.29
CA HIS A 649 -3.69 2.59 16.73
C HIS A 649 -2.92 1.80 17.80
N SER A 650 -2.74 2.41 18.98
CA SER A 650 -2.11 1.76 20.15
C SER A 650 -2.85 0.53 20.67
N VAL A 651 -4.15 0.37 20.41
CA VAL A 651 -4.91 -0.82 20.84
C VAL A 651 -4.68 -1.98 19.88
N LYS A 652 -4.83 -1.77 18.56
CA LYS A 652 -4.54 -2.82 17.55
C LYS A 652 -3.09 -3.28 17.62
N GLU A 653 -2.19 -2.33 17.85
CA GLU A 653 -0.77 -2.61 18.04
C GLU A 653 -0.50 -3.43 19.31
N LEU A 654 -1.16 -3.08 20.43
CA LEU A 654 -1.05 -3.83 21.68
C LEU A 654 -1.51 -5.28 21.50
N GLU A 655 -2.64 -5.52 20.82
CA GLU A 655 -3.15 -6.86 20.57
C GLU A 655 -2.14 -7.71 19.77
N LYS A 656 -1.58 -7.15 18.69
CA LYS A 656 -0.54 -7.81 17.89
C LYS A 656 0.72 -8.11 18.72
N LEU A 657 1.13 -7.19 19.59
CA LEU A 657 2.27 -7.38 20.47
C LEU A 657 2.00 -8.42 21.57
N GLN A 658 0.78 -8.46 22.12
CA GLN A 658 0.36 -9.46 23.11
C GLN A 658 0.44 -10.88 22.50
N GLU A 659 -0.11 -11.07 21.30
CA GLU A 659 -0.01 -12.35 20.56
C GLU A 659 1.45 -12.75 20.31
N THR A 660 2.29 -11.80 19.88
CA THR A 660 3.70 -12.05 19.58
C THR A 660 4.51 -12.47 20.82
N HIS A 661 4.12 -11.99 22.01
CA HIS A 661 4.78 -12.29 23.28
C HIS A 661 4.10 -13.43 24.06
N GLY A 662 3.13 -14.14 23.44
CA GLY A 662 2.46 -15.30 24.02
C GLY A 662 1.40 -14.98 25.08
N PHE A 663 0.95 -13.72 25.18
CA PHE A 663 -0.17 -13.34 26.03
C PHE A 663 -1.48 -13.64 25.29
N LYS A 664 -2.43 -14.29 25.97
CA LYS A 664 -3.78 -14.45 25.43
C LYS A 664 -4.48 -13.10 25.48
N ALA A 665 -4.94 -12.60 24.34
CA ALA A 665 -5.79 -11.43 24.28
C ALA A 665 -7.02 -11.67 25.17
N ALA A 666 -7.36 -10.70 26.03
CA ALA A 666 -8.58 -10.77 26.79
C ALA A 666 -9.79 -10.83 25.83
N PRO A 667 -10.79 -11.69 26.07
CA PRO A 667 -12.03 -11.64 25.30
C PRO A 667 -12.63 -10.24 25.44
N ARG A 668 -12.81 -9.56 24.30
CA ARG A 668 -13.34 -8.19 24.22
C ARG A 668 -14.78 -8.07 24.73
#